data_AF-A0A7V6D4R2-F1
#
_entry.id   AF-A0A7V6D4R2-F1
#
_cell.length_a   1.000
_cell.length_b   1.000
_cell.length_c   1.000
_cell.angle_alpha   90.00
_cell.angle_beta   90.00
_cell.angle_gamma   90.00
#
_symmetry.space_group_name_H-M   'P 1'
#
loop_
_entity.id
_entity.type
_entity.pdbx_description
1 polymer ?
#
loop_
_entity_poly.entity_id
_entity_poly.type
_entity_poly.pdbx_seq_one_letter_code
_entity_poly.pdbx_strand_id
1 'polypeptide(L)'
;MESQEGRVLRVAAVQWARQPFASVQVTLAEAAAALAARLEPRLSEAARAGARLVVLPWGLYDELADAAGCAPASAEVCSAFEALAEGLARDSGVILAAGPALVRAAAGVQRVAYVFGPDGRLLGTQVQTHRSALERAAGLAVGTELAPIQTPAGPLGLVTGADVEYPEVSRILCLQGVGVLVHQAAIPEWNEALALARLWREVQANQVFGIEAYAVGGGYRGRSAIHAPVEMTPGNSGWLARAPTDDGPALVVADLDWRELARVHDAYPIDRLRNEAQYRRYFPAAYAGGQAPGAAPEPAARRPRSPSAPAWETGLHWALGPWMLLRSRPGLVRGALEGLAYERAREPSLPRVRIAVVQFDINLAPSAAAYARHVYAMVRQAVEGGASLAVFPEYVTLPLMGLLPGAARLAAMLEAGAGRPAAEPAQGDAGGSYGTMALAFRLAARAARRVHRATFSTLAARFGITLVAGSAIELGSDGCLYNVGYLYAPDGSERVRQLKTHLVPGEVEMGYGVGEEIVVADTPAGRIAMPVCMDHTYFETARIAALRGADLLIDPSANNEYYNPYAQARGVWNRVQEVRTYGALCSGVGRVAGMVFQGRSGVYAPLGMTPAGDGLLAEAKTFDQEEVVFADLDYAALDAYRRREPLEFNVDLYRRYLPGAYTVRGQ
;
A
#
# COMPACT_ATOMS: atom_id res chain seq x y z
N MET A 1 4.01 26.24 -21.00
CA MET A 1 4.17 24.90 -20.41
C MET A 1 3.03 24.07 -21.00
N GLU A 2 3.27 23.41 -22.14
CA GLU A 2 2.26 22.53 -22.75
C GLU A 2 1.91 21.43 -21.73
N SER A 3 0.63 21.10 -21.58
CA SER A 3 0.19 20.03 -20.69
C SER A 3 0.86 18.72 -21.09
N GLN A 4 1.31 17.92 -20.11
CA GLN A 4 1.87 16.59 -20.39
C GLN A 4 0.83 15.60 -20.96
N GLU A 5 -0.44 16.01 -20.96
CA GLU A 5 -1.58 15.32 -21.55
C GLU A 5 -1.35 15.07 -23.04
N GLY A 6 -0.99 13.83 -23.38
CA GLY A 6 -0.88 13.39 -24.77
C GLY A 6 0.51 13.00 -25.26
N ARG A 7 1.53 13.10 -24.41
CA ARG A 7 2.91 12.75 -24.74
C ARG A 7 3.18 11.26 -24.47
N VAL A 8 3.98 10.64 -25.32
CA VAL A 8 4.64 9.36 -25.04
C VAL A 8 6.13 9.67 -24.84
N LEU A 9 6.72 9.20 -23.74
CA LEU A 9 8.14 9.37 -23.46
C LEU A 9 8.81 8.01 -23.40
N ARG A 10 9.72 7.73 -24.33
CA ARG A 10 10.56 6.53 -24.26
C ARG A 10 11.71 6.73 -23.29
N VAL A 11 11.89 5.78 -22.39
CA VAL A 11 12.92 5.82 -21.33
C VAL A 11 13.70 4.52 -21.27
N ALA A 12 14.87 4.55 -20.64
CA ALA A 12 15.68 3.36 -20.43
C ALA A 12 16.30 3.27 -19.03
N ALA A 13 16.44 2.05 -18.52
CA ALA A 13 17.22 1.72 -17.33
C ALA A 13 18.38 0.80 -17.72
N VAL A 14 19.59 1.13 -17.25
CA VAL A 14 20.78 0.32 -17.48
C VAL A 14 21.02 -0.59 -16.29
N GLN A 15 20.98 -1.91 -16.51
CA GLN A 15 21.46 -2.89 -15.56
C GLN A 15 22.96 -3.09 -15.79
N TRP A 16 23.77 -2.64 -14.84
CA TRP A 16 25.22 -2.57 -15.02
C TRP A 16 25.92 -3.71 -14.30
N ALA A 17 26.61 -4.55 -15.08
CA ALA A 17 27.52 -5.53 -14.49
C ALA A 17 28.80 -4.83 -14.04
N ARG A 18 28.97 -4.66 -12.72
CA ARG A 18 30.23 -4.17 -12.14
C ARG A 18 31.33 -5.16 -12.49
N GLN A 19 32.45 -4.63 -12.97
CA GLN A 19 33.67 -5.40 -13.16
C GLN A 19 34.75 -4.81 -12.27
N PRO A 20 35.49 -5.64 -11.49
CA PRO A 20 36.67 -5.15 -10.82
C PRO A 20 37.67 -4.71 -11.90
N PHE A 21 38.25 -3.52 -11.72
CA PHE A 21 39.43 -3.15 -12.48
C PHE A 21 40.52 -4.19 -12.20
N ALA A 22 41.30 -4.56 -13.23
CA ALA A 22 42.46 -5.42 -13.06
C ALA A 22 43.40 -4.84 -11.98
N SER A 23 44.27 -5.65 -11.40
CA SER A 23 45.18 -5.28 -10.29
C SER A 23 46.18 -4.15 -10.59
N VAL A 24 46.03 -3.45 -11.72
CA VAL A 24 46.83 -2.31 -12.14
C VAL A 24 46.02 -1.05 -11.89
N GLN A 25 46.45 -0.23 -10.92
CA GLN A 25 45.90 1.10 -10.69
C GLN A 25 46.19 1.99 -11.90
N VAL A 26 45.17 2.70 -12.37
CA VAL A 26 45.25 3.64 -13.49
C VAL A 26 44.98 5.06 -13.00
N THR A 27 45.25 6.06 -13.83
CA THR A 27 44.85 7.45 -13.51
C THR A 27 43.33 7.60 -13.52
N LEU A 28 42.80 8.63 -12.84
CA LEU A 28 41.36 8.94 -12.88
C LEU A 28 40.84 9.18 -14.30
N ALA A 29 41.65 9.82 -15.16
CA ALA A 29 41.29 10.06 -16.56
C ALA A 29 41.19 8.74 -17.35
N GLU A 30 42.13 7.82 -17.15
CA GLU A 30 42.12 6.50 -17.77
C GLU A 30 40.94 5.66 -17.25
N ALA A 31 40.68 5.69 -15.94
CA ALA A 31 39.53 5.01 -15.34
C ALA A 31 38.20 5.54 -15.90
N ALA A 32 38.05 6.87 -15.96
CA ALA A 32 36.86 7.51 -16.53
C ALA A 32 36.69 7.17 -18.01
N ALA A 33 37.75 7.22 -18.81
CA ALA A 33 37.71 6.84 -20.23
C ALA A 33 37.35 5.36 -20.42
N ALA A 34 37.89 4.47 -19.59
CA ALA A 34 37.56 3.04 -19.63
C ALA A 34 36.09 2.78 -19.26
N LEU A 35 35.57 3.50 -18.26
CA LEU A 35 34.17 3.41 -17.86
C LEU A 35 33.24 3.97 -18.95
N ALA A 36 33.61 5.11 -19.56
CA ALA A 36 32.90 5.71 -20.68
C ALA A 36 32.78 4.73 -21.86
N ALA A 37 33.92 4.15 -22.31
CA ALA A 37 33.95 3.20 -23.42
C ALA A 37 33.07 1.96 -23.20
N ARG A 38 32.83 1.57 -21.95
CA ARG A 38 31.93 0.45 -21.61
C ARG A 38 30.45 0.87 -21.51
N LEU A 39 30.16 2.12 -21.13
CA LEU A 39 28.80 2.67 -21.02
C LEU A 39 28.25 3.18 -22.35
N GLU A 40 29.09 3.81 -23.18
CA GLU A 40 28.73 4.41 -24.46
C GLU A 40 27.94 3.47 -25.40
N PRO A 41 28.29 2.18 -25.56
CA PRO A 41 27.52 1.28 -26.40
C PRO A 41 26.07 1.12 -25.90
N ARG A 42 25.86 1.09 -24.58
CA ARG A 42 24.52 0.97 -23.96
C ARG A 42 23.72 2.25 -24.09
N LEU A 43 24.36 3.40 -23.89
CA LEU A 43 23.71 4.70 -24.08
C LEU A 43 23.35 4.92 -25.56
N SER A 44 24.24 4.54 -26.47
CA SER A 44 23.99 4.59 -27.92
C SER A 44 22.87 3.63 -28.34
N GLU A 45 22.81 2.44 -27.73
CA GLU A 45 21.70 1.49 -27.92
C GLU A 45 20.37 2.10 -27.42
N ALA A 46 20.36 2.72 -26.24
CA ALA A 46 19.18 3.39 -25.70
C ALA A 46 18.72 4.56 -26.58
N ALA A 47 19.66 5.41 -27.02
CA ALA A 47 19.38 6.54 -27.91
C ALA A 47 18.83 6.07 -29.27
N ARG A 48 19.40 5.01 -29.87
CA ARG A 48 18.88 4.39 -31.10
C ARG A 48 17.50 3.77 -30.92
N ALA A 49 17.21 3.22 -29.74
CA ALA A 49 15.87 2.75 -29.40
C ALA A 49 14.86 3.91 -29.22
N GLY A 50 15.33 5.15 -29.18
CA GLY A 50 14.52 6.36 -29.07
C GLY A 50 14.38 6.87 -27.63
N ALA A 51 15.09 6.28 -26.66
CA ALA A 51 15.03 6.74 -25.28
C ALA A 51 15.51 8.19 -25.16
N ARG A 52 14.78 9.00 -24.39
CA ARG A 52 15.10 10.41 -24.12
C ARG A 52 15.58 10.64 -22.68
N LEU A 53 15.29 9.70 -21.79
CA LEU A 53 15.76 9.64 -20.42
C LEU A 53 16.41 8.27 -20.20
N VAL A 54 17.64 8.26 -19.71
CA VAL A 54 18.39 7.05 -19.36
C VAL A 54 18.81 7.13 -17.89
N VAL A 55 18.56 6.07 -17.14
CA VAL A 55 18.96 5.95 -15.74
C VAL A 55 20.12 4.98 -15.63
N LEU A 56 21.22 5.47 -15.09
CA LEU A 56 22.38 4.66 -14.70
C LEU A 56 22.26 4.21 -13.25
N PRO A 57 22.79 3.04 -12.91
CA PRO A 57 22.67 2.49 -11.56
C PRO A 57 23.68 3.12 -10.59
N TRP A 58 23.48 2.77 -9.33
CA TRP A 58 24.44 3.04 -8.26
C TRP A 58 25.79 2.35 -8.53
N GLY A 59 26.88 2.90 -8.00
CA GLY A 59 28.16 2.20 -7.89
C GLY A 59 29.17 2.51 -9.00
N LEU A 60 28.77 3.27 -10.02
CA LEU A 60 29.70 3.79 -11.04
C LEU A 60 30.75 4.73 -10.43
N TYR A 61 30.36 5.55 -9.45
CA TYR A 61 31.29 6.38 -8.69
C TYR A 61 32.31 5.53 -7.93
N ASP A 62 31.83 4.47 -7.26
CA ASP A 62 32.67 3.58 -6.47
C ASP A 62 33.66 2.84 -7.39
N GLU A 63 33.20 2.34 -8.54
CA GLU A 63 34.04 1.70 -9.57
C GLU A 63 35.12 2.65 -10.13
N LEU A 64 34.80 3.94 -10.32
CA LEU A 64 35.78 4.96 -10.72
C LEU A 64 36.84 5.21 -9.63
N ALA A 65 36.41 5.35 -8.37
CA ALA A 65 37.31 5.60 -7.24
C ALA A 65 38.26 4.42 -7.00
N ASP A 66 37.70 3.21 -7.02
CA ASP A 66 38.43 1.94 -6.81
C ASP A 66 39.51 1.74 -7.89
N ALA A 67 39.18 2.01 -9.16
CA ALA A 67 40.10 1.89 -10.30
C ALA A 67 41.36 2.76 -10.16
N ALA A 68 41.16 3.98 -9.66
CA ALA A 68 42.22 4.96 -9.51
C ALA A 68 42.92 4.90 -8.14
N GLY A 69 42.50 3.99 -7.25
CA GLY A 69 43.03 3.89 -5.89
C GLY A 69 42.85 5.18 -5.08
N CYS A 70 41.86 5.99 -5.41
CA CYS A 70 41.63 7.29 -4.78
C CYS A 70 40.74 7.15 -3.55
N ALA A 71 40.96 8.00 -2.56
CA ALA A 71 40.09 8.05 -1.40
C ALA A 71 38.67 8.48 -1.84
N PRO A 72 37.61 7.81 -1.34
CA PRO A 72 36.24 8.20 -1.63
C PRO A 72 35.96 9.62 -1.09
N ALA A 73 35.06 10.34 -1.77
CA ALA A 73 34.71 11.73 -1.50
C ALA A 73 35.85 12.75 -1.65
N SER A 74 36.93 12.41 -2.38
CA SER A 74 37.94 13.38 -2.80
C SER A 74 37.41 14.27 -3.93
N ALA A 75 37.88 15.52 -3.98
CA ALA A 75 37.40 16.50 -4.95
C ALA A 75 37.71 16.08 -6.40
N GLU A 76 38.82 15.40 -6.59
CA GLU A 76 39.31 14.88 -7.87
C GLU A 76 38.39 13.78 -8.41
N VAL A 77 37.98 12.82 -7.58
CA VAL A 77 37.05 11.76 -7.98
C VAL A 77 35.66 12.33 -8.27
N CYS A 78 35.17 13.29 -7.46
CA CYS A 78 33.89 13.94 -7.71
C CYS A 78 33.89 14.66 -9.06
N SER A 79 34.92 15.46 -9.32
CA SER A 79 35.06 16.19 -10.58
C SER A 79 35.18 15.25 -11.78
N ALA A 80 35.93 14.14 -11.64
CA ALA A 80 36.06 13.14 -12.69
C ALA A 80 34.73 12.41 -12.98
N PHE A 81 33.96 12.09 -11.94
CA PHE A 81 32.63 11.47 -12.09
C PHE A 81 31.62 12.41 -12.76
N GLU A 82 31.61 13.69 -12.35
CA GLU A 82 30.75 14.71 -12.96
C GLU A 82 31.10 14.93 -14.44
N ALA A 83 32.39 15.06 -14.77
CA ALA A 83 32.86 15.20 -16.14
C ALA A 83 32.52 13.97 -17.01
N LEU A 84 32.64 12.77 -16.44
CA LEU A 84 32.24 11.52 -17.11
C LEU A 84 30.73 11.53 -17.42
N ALA A 85 29.89 11.82 -16.43
CA ALA A 85 28.44 11.82 -16.60
C ALA A 85 27.98 12.92 -17.58
N GLU A 86 28.59 14.11 -17.52
CA GLU A 86 28.38 15.20 -18.47
C GLU A 86 28.70 14.78 -19.91
N GLY A 87 29.88 14.18 -20.13
CA GLY A 87 30.31 13.71 -21.45
C GLY A 87 29.36 12.65 -22.01
N LEU A 88 29.03 11.64 -21.19
CA LEU A 88 28.09 10.59 -21.56
C LEU A 88 26.71 11.13 -21.95
N ALA A 89 26.17 12.10 -21.20
CA ALA A 89 24.89 12.72 -21.51
C ALA A 89 24.93 13.50 -22.83
N ARG A 90 25.97 14.31 -23.03
CA ARG A 90 26.18 15.12 -24.25
C ARG A 90 26.35 14.26 -25.49
N ASP A 91 27.20 13.25 -25.42
CA ASP A 91 27.60 12.45 -26.58
C ASP A 91 26.48 11.50 -27.02
N SER A 92 25.64 11.05 -26.07
CA SER A 92 24.45 10.25 -26.38
C SER A 92 23.18 11.07 -26.65
N GLY A 93 23.18 12.37 -26.31
CA GLY A 93 22.05 13.27 -26.54
C GLY A 93 20.81 12.93 -25.71
N VAL A 94 20.99 12.37 -24.50
CA VAL A 94 19.88 11.95 -23.61
C VAL A 94 19.90 12.72 -22.30
N ILE A 95 18.74 12.82 -21.65
CA ILE A 95 18.69 13.19 -20.23
C ILE A 95 19.25 11.99 -19.45
N LEU A 96 20.27 12.22 -18.63
CA LEU A 96 20.97 11.16 -17.90
C LEU A 96 20.82 11.35 -16.41
N ALA A 97 20.21 10.38 -15.73
CA ALA A 97 20.26 10.29 -14.27
C ALA A 97 21.44 9.39 -13.86
N ALA A 98 22.39 9.94 -13.12
CA ALA A 98 23.66 9.30 -12.76
C ALA A 98 23.97 9.44 -11.26
N GLY A 99 24.72 8.49 -10.72
CA GLY A 99 25.10 8.46 -9.31
C GLY A 99 24.34 7.42 -8.47
N PRO A 100 24.33 7.59 -7.14
CA PRO A 100 24.93 8.70 -6.41
C PRO A 100 26.45 8.64 -6.31
N ALA A 101 27.07 9.81 -6.22
CA ALA A 101 28.48 10.00 -5.83
C ALA A 101 28.60 10.28 -4.34
N LEU A 102 29.78 10.02 -3.76
CA LEU A 102 30.12 10.51 -2.43
C LEU A 102 30.73 11.91 -2.54
N VAL A 103 30.12 12.90 -1.90
CA VAL A 103 30.52 14.31 -1.96
C VAL A 103 30.80 14.83 -0.55
N ARG A 104 31.90 15.55 -0.37
CA ARG A 104 32.21 16.21 0.90
C ARG A 104 31.52 17.57 0.99
N ALA A 105 30.62 17.71 1.96
CA ALA A 105 29.94 18.96 2.29
C ALA A 105 30.26 19.42 3.71
N ALA A 106 29.80 20.62 4.08
CA ALA A 106 29.97 21.15 5.44
C ALA A 106 29.34 20.25 6.52
N ALA A 107 28.23 19.58 6.19
CA ALA A 107 27.54 18.65 7.08
C ALA A 107 28.22 17.27 7.20
N GLY A 108 29.26 16.99 6.40
CA GLY A 108 29.92 15.69 6.31
C GLY A 108 29.93 15.13 4.90
N VAL A 109 30.34 13.87 4.75
CA VAL A 109 30.26 13.16 3.47
C VAL A 109 28.82 12.73 3.22
N GLN A 110 28.28 13.07 2.05
CA GLN A 110 26.90 12.82 1.65
C GLN A 110 26.85 12.04 0.34
N ARG A 111 25.71 11.39 0.08
CA ARG A 111 25.42 10.82 -1.25
C ARG A 111 24.58 11.77 -2.08
N VAL A 112 25.04 12.03 -3.29
CA VAL A 112 24.43 12.99 -4.20
C VAL A 112 24.16 12.32 -5.54
N ALA A 113 22.90 12.28 -5.95
CA ALA A 113 22.49 11.85 -7.28
C ALA A 113 22.32 13.06 -8.21
N TYR A 114 22.55 12.86 -9.50
CA TYR A 114 22.66 13.92 -10.50
C TYR A 114 21.73 13.67 -11.69
N VAL A 115 21.24 14.75 -12.29
CA VAL A 115 20.55 14.70 -13.60
C VAL A 115 21.23 15.68 -14.55
N PHE A 116 21.70 15.17 -15.68
CA PHE A 116 22.27 15.95 -16.77
C PHE A 116 21.31 16.04 -17.95
N GLY A 117 21.30 17.19 -18.62
CA GLY A 117 20.56 17.40 -19.85
C GLY A 117 21.25 16.76 -21.06
N PRO A 118 20.56 16.67 -22.21
CA PRO A 118 21.12 16.09 -23.44
C PRO A 118 22.29 16.90 -24.03
N ASP A 119 22.52 18.12 -23.55
CA ASP A 119 23.67 18.97 -23.87
C ASP A 119 24.85 18.75 -22.90
N GLY A 120 24.71 17.87 -21.92
CA GLY A 120 25.67 17.63 -20.85
C GLY A 120 25.53 18.59 -19.66
N ARG A 121 24.64 19.60 -19.72
CA ARG A 121 24.49 20.56 -18.63
C ARG A 121 23.84 19.90 -17.41
N LEU A 122 24.40 20.13 -16.22
CA LEU A 122 23.76 19.71 -14.96
C LEU A 122 22.42 20.44 -14.79
N LEU A 123 21.33 19.67 -14.69
CA LEU A 123 19.97 20.19 -14.48
C LEU A 123 19.60 20.25 -12.99
N GLY A 124 20.16 19.35 -12.18
CA GLY A 124 19.94 19.35 -10.73
C GLY A 124 20.57 18.16 -10.04
N THR A 125 20.57 18.21 -8.72
CA THR A 125 21.07 17.15 -7.84
C THR A 125 20.07 16.89 -6.72
N GLN A 126 20.15 15.68 -6.14
CA GLN A 126 19.42 15.32 -4.94
C GLN A 126 20.38 14.68 -3.94
N VAL A 127 20.40 15.22 -2.72
CA VAL A 127 21.13 14.60 -1.61
C VAL A 127 20.22 13.53 -0.99
N GLN A 128 20.76 12.34 -0.79
CA GLN A 128 20.05 11.23 -0.15
C GLN A 128 19.58 11.64 1.25
N THR A 129 18.32 11.36 1.58
CA THR A 129 17.68 11.86 2.81
C THR A 129 17.63 10.84 3.95
N HIS A 130 17.80 9.55 3.66
CA HIS A 130 17.82 8.46 4.64
C HIS A 130 19.05 7.57 4.46
N ARG A 131 19.43 6.84 5.49
CA ARG A 131 20.61 5.97 5.47
C ARG A 131 20.23 4.51 5.67
N SER A 132 20.92 3.65 4.95
CA SER A 132 21.03 2.24 5.29
C SER A 132 21.86 2.06 6.57
N ALA A 133 21.80 0.86 7.17
CA ALA A 133 22.60 0.53 8.35
C ALA A 133 24.11 0.71 8.12
N LEU A 134 24.61 0.35 6.94
CA LEU A 134 26.03 0.51 6.57
C LEU A 134 26.42 1.99 6.45
N GLU A 135 25.59 2.81 5.84
CA GLU A 135 25.85 4.25 5.67
C GLU A 135 25.83 4.98 7.02
N ARG A 136 24.94 4.56 7.93
CA ARG A 136 24.89 5.09 9.29
C ARG A 136 26.16 4.73 10.07
N ALA A 137 26.63 3.48 9.97
CA ALA A 137 27.88 3.05 10.58
C ALA A 137 29.11 3.78 10.01
N ALA A 138 29.07 4.12 8.72
CA ALA A 138 30.09 4.94 8.05
C ALA A 138 30.00 6.44 8.39
N GLY A 139 28.99 6.88 9.15
CA GLY A 139 28.84 8.28 9.55
C GLY A 139 28.46 9.22 8.41
N LEU A 140 27.81 8.72 7.34
CA LEU A 140 27.37 9.58 6.25
C LEU A 140 26.31 10.58 6.75
N ALA A 141 26.35 11.79 6.20
CA ALA A 141 25.36 12.82 6.42
C ALA A 141 24.21 12.69 5.42
N VAL A 142 23.05 13.23 5.78
CA VAL A 142 21.82 13.21 4.96
C VAL A 142 21.43 14.61 4.51
N GLY A 143 20.67 14.68 3.42
CA GLY A 143 19.95 15.89 3.03
C GLY A 143 18.66 16.07 3.82
N THR A 144 18.14 17.30 3.82
CA THR A 144 16.85 17.66 4.46
C THR A 144 15.90 18.36 3.48
N GLU A 145 16.19 18.29 2.19
CA GLU A 145 15.44 18.94 1.13
C GLU A 145 15.12 17.95 0.02
N LEU A 146 13.91 18.06 -0.52
CA LEU A 146 13.43 17.35 -1.70
C LEU A 146 12.94 18.39 -2.70
N ALA A 147 13.44 18.31 -3.94
CA ALA A 147 13.08 19.22 -5.01
C ALA A 147 12.89 18.48 -6.34
N PRO A 148 11.78 18.70 -7.06
CA PRO A 148 11.62 18.18 -8.42
C PRO A 148 12.67 18.77 -9.36
N ILE A 149 13.41 17.91 -10.05
CA ILE A 149 14.40 18.34 -11.04
C ILE A 149 13.70 18.56 -12.37
N GLN A 150 13.71 19.81 -12.85
CA GLN A 150 13.05 20.17 -14.09
C GLN A 150 13.86 19.69 -15.30
N THR A 151 13.22 18.94 -16.20
CA THR A 151 13.85 18.46 -17.43
C THR A 151 12.96 18.72 -18.65
N PRO A 152 13.50 18.68 -19.88
CA PRO A 152 12.69 18.71 -21.10
C PRO A 152 11.67 17.57 -21.23
N ALA A 153 11.84 16.49 -20.45
CA ALA A 153 10.91 15.37 -20.39
C ALA A 153 9.83 15.52 -19.30
N GLY A 154 9.94 16.53 -18.43
CA GLY A 154 9.09 16.72 -17.26
C GLY A 154 9.88 16.77 -15.95
N PRO A 155 9.22 17.07 -14.82
CA PRO A 155 9.84 17.02 -13.50
C PRO A 155 10.16 15.58 -13.09
N LEU A 156 11.41 15.34 -12.70
CA LEU A 156 11.88 14.05 -12.15
C LEU A 156 12.03 14.16 -10.63
N GLY A 157 11.73 13.08 -9.92
CA GLY A 157 12.02 12.93 -8.50
C GLY A 157 13.05 11.83 -8.28
N LEU A 158 14.19 12.18 -7.70
CA LEU A 158 15.22 11.20 -7.36
C LEU A 158 14.91 10.59 -5.98
N VAL A 159 14.80 9.28 -5.94
CA VAL A 159 14.61 8.48 -4.73
C VAL A 159 15.84 7.58 -4.63
N THR A 160 16.85 8.03 -3.89
CA THR A 160 18.21 7.45 -3.99
C THR A 160 18.50 6.48 -2.84
N GLY A 161 18.93 5.25 -3.16
CA GLY A 161 19.38 4.27 -2.17
C GLY A 161 18.32 3.96 -1.12
N ALA A 162 18.66 4.22 0.15
CA ALA A 162 17.76 3.94 1.27
C ALA A 162 16.48 4.77 1.26
N ASP A 163 16.42 5.88 0.52
CA ASP A 163 15.20 6.71 0.42
C ASP A 163 13.99 5.92 -0.09
N VAL A 164 14.20 4.88 -0.91
CA VAL A 164 13.11 4.04 -1.46
C VAL A 164 12.36 3.26 -0.37
N GLU A 165 12.95 3.10 0.80
CA GLU A 165 12.32 2.42 1.94
C GLU A 165 11.36 3.34 2.71
N TYR A 166 11.40 4.65 2.46
CA TYR A 166 10.66 5.68 3.18
C TYR A 166 9.61 6.33 2.25
N PRO A 167 8.34 5.88 2.29
CA PRO A 167 7.29 6.37 1.37
C PRO A 167 7.03 7.87 1.49
N GLU A 168 7.41 8.50 2.59
CA GLU A 168 7.37 9.95 2.77
C GLU A 168 8.15 10.68 1.66
N VAL A 169 9.29 10.14 1.22
CA VAL A 169 10.14 10.77 0.20
C VAL A 169 9.39 10.87 -1.13
N SER A 170 8.90 9.74 -1.64
CA SER A 170 8.16 9.69 -2.89
C SER A 170 6.85 10.47 -2.80
N ARG A 171 6.12 10.40 -1.68
CA ARG A 171 4.89 11.18 -1.48
C ARG A 171 5.15 12.68 -1.56
N ILE A 172 6.19 13.20 -0.90
CA ILE A 172 6.54 14.62 -0.94
C ILE A 172 6.84 15.04 -2.39
N LEU A 173 7.69 14.30 -3.10
CA LEU A 173 8.04 14.58 -4.49
C LEU A 173 6.81 14.59 -5.41
N CYS A 174 5.92 13.60 -5.27
CA CYS A 174 4.70 13.51 -6.08
C CYS A 174 3.71 14.64 -5.76
N LEU A 175 3.57 15.05 -4.49
CA LEU A 175 2.77 16.23 -4.13
C LEU A 175 3.34 17.54 -4.70
N GLN A 176 4.65 17.58 -4.97
CA GLN A 176 5.30 18.70 -5.67
C GLN A 176 5.20 18.59 -7.21
N GLY A 177 4.44 17.64 -7.74
CA GLY A 177 4.16 17.51 -9.17
C GLY A 177 5.11 16.58 -9.94
N VAL A 178 5.90 15.75 -9.25
CA VAL A 178 6.70 14.70 -9.91
C VAL A 178 5.79 13.58 -10.42
N GLY A 179 5.89 13.30 -11.73
CA GLY A 179 5.22 12.15 -12.36
C GLY A 179 6.14 10.99 -12.74
N VAL A 180 7.47 11.13 -12.58
CA VAL A 180 8.46 10.07 -12.81
C VAL A 180 9.44 10.02 -11.65
N LEU A 181 9.41 8.90 -10.91
CA LEU A 181 10.37 8.60 -9.85
C LEU A 181 11.56 7.83 -10.42
N VAL A 182 12.78 8.19 -10.02
CA VAL A 182 14.02 7.55 -10.47
C VAL A 182 14.75 6.99 -9.27
N HIS A 183 15.04 5.68 -9.29
CA HIS A 183 15.82 5.01 -8.25
C HIS A 183 17.05 4.35 -8.86
N GLN A 184 18.18 4.59 -8.20
CA GLN A 184 19.49 4.04 -8.55
C GLN A 184 19.89 3.14 -7.41
N ALA A 185 20.11 1.85 -7.71
CA ALA A 185 20.16 0.82 -6.70
C ALA A 185 21.38 -0.08 -6.84
N ALA A 186 21.89 -0.52 -5.69
CA ALA A 186 22.87 -1.60 -5.56
C ALA A 186 22.59 -2.32 -4.24
N ILE A 187 22.21 -3.59 -4.30
CA ILE A 187 21.88 -4.40 -3.13
C ILE A 187 22.52 -5.78 -3.19
N PRO A 188 22.87 -6.37 -2.03
CA PRO A 188 23.61 -7.64 -1.99
C PRO A 188 22.73 -8.85 -2.30
N GLU A 189 21.43 -8.75 -2.02
CA GLU A 189 20.46 -9.84 -2.14
C GLU A 189 19.25 -9.37 -2.93
N TRP A 190 18.64 -10.29 -3.68
CA TRP A 190 17.48 -9.99 -4.52
C TRP A 190 16.44 -11.10 -4.43
N ASN A 191 15.18 -10.71 -4.32
CA ASN A 191 14.03 -11.56 -4.59
C ASN A 191 12.84 -10.69 -5.06
N GLU A 192 11.77 -11.32 -5.57
CA GLU A 192 10.60 -10.59 -6.09
C GLU A 192 9.88 -9.78 -5.00
N ALA A 193 9.84 -10.28 -3.76
CA ALA A 193 9.22 -9.57 -2.65
C ALA A 193 9.95 -8.25 -2.35
N LEU A 194 11.28 -8.25 -2.32
CA LEU A 194 12.07 -7.04 -2.15
C LEU A 194 11.83 -6.04 -3.28
N ALA A 195 11.63 -6.52 -4.51
CA ALA A 195 11.27 -5.66 -5.65
C ALA A 195 9.91 -4.96 -5.43
N LEU A 196 8.90 -5.71 -4.95
CA LEU A 196 7.57 -5.17 -4.65
C LEU A 196 7.59 -4.18 -3.49
N ALA A 197 8.45 -4.39 -2.48
CA ALA A 197 8.54 -3.55 -1.28
C ALA A 197 9.32 -2.24 -1.47
N ARG A 198 9.74 -1.90 -2.70
CA ARG A 198 10.59 -0.74 -3.03
C ARG A 198 9.92 0.19 -4.04
N LEU A 199 10.59 0.57 -5.14
CA LEU A 199 10.06 1.57 -6.06
C LEU A 199 8.70 1.16 -6.64
N TRP A 200 8.48 -0.15 -6.84
CA TRP A 200 7.19 -0.66 -7.29
C TRP A 200 6.03 -0.18 -6.40
N ARG A 201 6.19 -0.26 -5.07
CA ARG A 201 5.19 0.19 -4.08
C ARG A 201 4.94 1.69 -4.19
N GLU A 202 6.01 2.48 -4.33
CA GLU A 202 5.91 3.94 -4.42
C GLU A 202 5.17 4.39 -5.68
N VAL A 203 5.41 3.70 -6.79
CA VAL A 203 4.68 3.90 -8.05
C VAL A 203 3.20 3.62 -7.86
N GLN A 204 2.83 2.52 -7.19
CA GLN A 204 1.43 2.19 -6.94
C GLN A 204 0.76 3.18 -5.98
N ALA A 205 1.42 3.54 -4.88
CA ALA A 205 0.87 4.41 -3.85
C ALA A 205 0.68 5.86 -4.32
N ASN A 206 1.41 6.29 -5.35
CA ASN A 206 1.32 7.65 -5.90
C ASN A 206 0.68 7.71 -7.29
N GLN A 207 0.42 6.56 -7.93
CA GLN A 207 -0.03 6.43 -9.32
C GLN A 207 0.84 7.26 -10.28
N VAL A 208 2.14 7.00 -10.29
CA VAL A 208 3.12 7.67 -11.17
C VAL A 208 3.95 6.65 -11.93
N PHE A 209 4.84 7.09 -12.83
CA PHE A 209 5.84 6.21 -13.42
C PHE A 209 7.08 6.08 -12.53
N GLY A 210 7.79 4.96 -12.66
CA GLY A 210 9.05 4.72 -11.96
C GLY A 210 10.10 4.12 -12.88
N ILE A 211 11.37 4.48 -12.67
CA ILE A 211 12.51 3.87 -13.37
C ILE A 211 13.54 3.45 -12.34
N GLU A 212 13.89 2.17 -12.33
CA GLU A 212 14.84 1.57 -11.40
C GLU A 212 16.01 0.95 -12.15
N ALA A 213 17.24 1.37 -11.83
CA ALA A 213 18.46 0.84 -12.42
C ALA A 213 19.35 0.19 -11.36
N TYR A 214 19.75 -1.06 -11.58
CA TYR A 214 20.57 -1.86 -10.67
C TYR A 214 22.00 -2.06 -11.17
N ALA A 215 22.94 -1.97 -10.24
CA ALA A 215 24.23 -2.62 -10.38
C ALA A 215 24.11 -4.10 -10.02
N VAL A 216 24.77 -4.96 -10.80
CA VAL A 216 24.80 -6.41 -10.65
C VAL A 216 26.24 -6.92 -10.77
N GLY A 217 26.50 -8.13 -10.28
CA GLY A 217 27.85 -8.67 -10.21
C GLY A 217 28.69 -8.00 -9.10
N GLY A 218 29.89 -8.52 -8.83
CA GLY A 218 30.74 -8.00 -7.75
C GLY A 218 30.11 -8.04 -6.36
N GLY A 219 29.18 -8.98 -6.12
CA GLY A 219 28.43 -9.11 -4.87
C GLY A 219 27.06 -8.43 -4.86
N TYR A 220 26.66 -7.75 -5.95
CA TYR A 220 25.34 -7.14 -6.09
C TYR A 220 24.41 -7.96 -6.98
N ARG A 221 23.11 -7.85 -6.71
CA ARG A 221 22.01 -8.43 -7.48
C ARG A 221 20.88 -7.41 -7.66
N GLY A 222 20.05 -7.63 -8.67
CA GLY A 222 18.87 -6.81 -8.91
C GLY A 222 18.34 -6.92 -10.34
N ARG A 223 17.06 -6.58 -10.53
CA ARG A 223 16.44 -6.51 -11.86
C ARG A 223 15.97 -5.09 -12.13
N SER A 224 16.71 -4.39 -12.99
CA SER A 224 16.32 -3.06 -13.49
C SER A 224 14.96 -3.13 -14.14
N ALA A 225 14.14 -2.11 -13.94
CA ALA A 225 12.75 -2.13 -14.36
C ALA A 225 12.20 -0.72 -14.63
N ILE A 226 11.17 -0.68 -15.47
CA ILE A 226 10.34 0.50 -15.71
C ILE A 226 8.94 0.15 -15.22
N HIS A 227 8.41 0.99 -14.34
CA HIS A 227 7.20 0.75 -13.57
C HIS A 227 6.08 1.71 -13.97
N ALA A 228 4.86 1.24 -13.83
CA ALA A 228 3.64 2.03 -13.94
C ALA A 228 2.57 1.46 -12.99
N PRO A 229 1.43 2.14 -12.80
CA PRO A 229 0.29 1.56 -12.09
C PRO A 229 -0.10 0.20 -12.67
N VAL A 230 -0.46 -0.75 -11.80
CA VAL A 230 -0.80 -2.12 -12.22
C VAL A 230 -1.85 -2.14 -13.32
N GLU A 231 -2.83 -1.24 -13.29
CA GLU A 231 -3.96 -1.16 -14.23
C GLU A 231 -3.57 -0.94 -15.69
N MET A 232 -2.36 -0.44 -15.96
CA MET A 232 -1.88 -0.13 -17.30
C MET A 232 -0.68 -0.97 -17.74
N THR A 233 -0.40 -2.07 -17.03
CA THR A 233 0.77 -2.92 -17.30
C THR A 233 0.37 -4.32 -17.74
N PRO A 234 1.21 -5.01 -18.54
CA PRO A 234 0.96 -6.40 -18.92
C PRO A 234 0.75 -7.29 -17.69
N GLY A 235 -0.34 -8.06 -17.71
CA GLY A 235 -0.72 -8.96 -16.62
C GLY A 235 -1.01 -8.25 -15.29
N ASN A 236 -1.26 -6.95 -15.32
CA ASN A 236 -1.44 -6.09 -14.16
C ASN A 236 -0.29 -6.20 -13.13
N SER A 237 0.94 -6.28 -13.65
CA SER A 237 2.13 -6.61 -12.86
C SER A 237 2.82 -5.40 -12.21
N GLY A 238 2.53 -4.20 -12.70
CA GLY A 238 3.19 -2.95 -12.30
C GLY A 238 4.56 -2.74 -12.95
N TRP A 239 4.96 -3.60 -13.91
CA TRP A 239 6.14 -3.41 -14.74
C TRP A 239 5.75 -3.25 -16.21
N LEU A 240 6.23 -2.18 -16.85
CA LEU A 240 6.19 -2.00 -18.30
C LEU A 240 7.30 -2.81 -18.98
N ALA A 241 8.48 -2.86 -18.37
CA ALA A 241 9.60 -3.66 -18.82
C ALA A 241 10.54 -3.98 -17.64
N ARG A 242 11.29 -5.08 -17.72
CA ARG A 242 12.26 -5.50 -16.71
C ARG A 242 13.40 -6.31 -17.32
N ALA A 243 14.58 -6.23 -16.70
CA ALA A 243 15.74 -7.03 -17.08
C ALA A 243 15.43 -8.52 -16.94
N PRO A 244 15.99 -9.40 -17.79
CA PRO A 244 15.64 -10.83 -17.80
C PRO A 244 16.23 -11.62 -16.62
N THR A 245 17.43 -11.26 -16.15
CA THR A 245 18.10 -11.90 -15.01
C THR A 245 18.47 -10.87 -13.95
N ASP A 246 18.75 -11.33 -12.73
CA ASP A 246 19.11 -10.50 -11.57
C ASP A 246 20.64 -10.30 -11.40
N ASP A 247 21.45 -10.86 -12.29
CA ASP A 247 22.91 -10.92 -12.19
C ASP A 247 23.66 -10.53 -13.47
N GLY A 248 22.96 -10.40 -14.59
CA GLY A 248 23.54 -10.12 -15.91
C GLY A 248 23.33 -8.67 -16.36
N PRO A 249 24.19 -8.12 -17.24
CA PRO A 249 23.98 -6.79 -17.79
C PRO A 249 22.77 -6.78 -18.75
N ALA A 250 21.99 -5.70 -18.72
CA ALA A 250 20.81 -5.54 -19.56
C ALA A 250 20.51 -4.06 -19.84
N LEU A 251 19.80 -3.81 -20.94
CA LEU A 251 19.18 -2.52 -21.22
C LEU A 251 17.67 -2.73 -21.24
N VAL A 252 16.96 -2.01 -20.38
CA VAL A 252 15.50 -2.08 -20.26
C VAL A 252 14.91 -0.82 -20.86
N VAL A 253 14.01 -0.94 -21.82
CA VAL A 253 13.41 0.21 -22.55
C VAL A 253 11.89 0.06 -22.55
N ALA A 254 11.18 1.15 -22.29
CA ALA A 254 9.72 1.19 -22.36
C ALA A 254 9.21 2.62 -22.65
N ASP A 255 7.94 2.69 -23.03
CA ASP A 255 7.21 3.93 -23.26
C ASP A 255 6.37 4.30 -22.03
N LEU A 256 6.49 5.54 -21.58
CA LEU A 256 5.61 6.14 -20.57
C LEU A 256 4.47 6.86 -21.30
N ASP A 257 3.25 6.35 -21.17
CA ASP A 257 2.05 6.89 -21.82
C ASP A 257 1.19 7.69 -20.82
N TRP A 258 1.27 9.02 -20.90
CA TRP A 258 0.54 9.91 -20.01
C TRP A 258 -0.98 9.90 -20.24
N ARG A 259 -1.45 9.53 -21.44
CA ARG A 259 -2.90 9.41 -21.71
C ARG A 259 -3.47 8.22 -20.95
N GLU A 260 -2.75 7.10 -20.98
CA GLU A 260 -3.16 5.91 -20.27
C GLU A 260 -3.05 6.10 -18.75
N LEU A 261 -2.02 6.81 -18.26
CA LEU A 261 -1.94 7.16 -16.84
C LEU A 261 -3.12 8.03 -16.40
N ALA A 262 -3.53 9.02 -17.20
CA ALA A 262 -4.71 9.84 -16.92
C ALA A 262 -5.99 8.99 -16.87
N ARG A 263 -6.14 8.00 -17.77
CA ARG A 263 -7.25 7.04 -17.73
C ARG A 263 -7.29 6.25 -16.41
N VAL A 264 -6.13 5.82 -15.92
CA VAL A 264 -6.01 5.15 -14.61
C VAL A 264 -6.41 6.08 -13.47
N HIS A 265 -5.93 7.33 -13.47
CA HIS A 265 -6.32 8.32 -12.46
C HIS A 265 -7.82 8.60 -12.46
N ASP A 266 -8.46 8.68 -13.62
CA ASP A 266 -9.91 8.93 -13.67
C ASP A 266 -10.74 7.71 -13.27
N ALA A 267 -10.27 6.49 -13.55
CA ALA A 267 -10.95 5.25 -13.15
C ALA A 267 -10.79 4.95 -11.65
N TYR A 268 -9.61 5.20 -11.08
CA TYR A 268 -9.30 4.92 -9.68
C TYR A 268 -8.44 6.05 -9.07
N PRO A 269 -9.04 7.19 -8.69
CA PRO A 269 -8.32 8.41 -8.31
C PRO A 269 -7.76 8.36 -6.88
N ILE A 270 -6.69 7.60 -6.64
CA ILE A 270 -6.06 7.49 -5.31
C ILE A 270 -5.62 8.87 -4.81
N ASP A 271 -5.11 9.74 -5.69
CA ASP A 271 -4.65 11.08 -5.30
C ASP A 271 -5.79 12.00 -4.83
N ARG A 272 -7.00 11.88 -5.41
CA ARG A 272 -8.19 12.67 -5.04
C ARG A 272 -8.95 12.09 -3.84
N LEU A 273 -8.76 10.80 -3.54
CA LEU A 273 -9.45 10.09 -2.45
C LEU A 273 -8.64 10.04 -1.14
N ARG A 274 -7.51 10.75 -1.06
CA ARG A 274 -6.72 10.92 0.17
C ARG A 274 -7.49 11.63 1.27
N ASN A 275 -7.33 11.16 2.51
CA ASN A 275 -7.88 11.83 3.68
C ASN A 275 -6.90 12.90 4.23
N GLU A 276 -6.76 14.01 3.49
CA GLU A 276 -5.84 15.08 3.87
C GLU A 276 -6.15 15.69 5.25
N ALA A 277 -7.42 15.70 5.66
CA ALA A 277 -7.83 16.16 6.98
C ALA A 277 -7.24 15.29 8.10
N GLN A 278 -7.30 13.96 7.94
CA GLN A 278 -6.63 13.02 8.84
C GLN A 278 -5.12 13.28 8.88
N TYR A 279 -4.46 13.43 7.73
CA TYR A 279 -3.01 13.59 7.69
C TYR A 279 -2.55 14.88 8.37
N ARG A 280 -3.26 15.99 8.12
CA ARG A 280 -3.03 17.28 8.79
C ARG A 280 -3.18 17.19 10.31
N ARG A 281 -4.09 16.34 10.80
CA ARG A 281 -4.28 16.13 12.24
C ARG A 281 -3.13 15.35 12.87
N TYR A 282 -2.64 14.28 12.21
CA TYR A 282 -1.67 13.37 12.84
C TYR A 282 -0.21 13.77 12.59
N PHE A 283 0.16 14.11 11.37
CA PHE A 283 1.57 14.23 10.98
C PHE A 283 2.36 15.35 11.65
N PRO A 284 1.81 16.55 11.89
CA PRO A 284 2.55 17.59 12.60
C PRO A 284 3.03 17.13 13.98
N ALA A 285 2.19 16.42 14.74
CA ALA A 285 2.58 15.90 16.05
C ALA A 285 3.46 14.64 15.94
N ALA A 286 3.09 13.71 15.06
CA ALA A 286 3.75 12.43 14.90
C ALA A 286 5.22 12.57 14.48
N TYR A 287 5.55 13.63 13.73
CA TYR A 287 6.92 13.94 13.32
C TYR A 287 7.58 15.08 14.11
N ALA A 288 6.91 15.72 15.07
CA ALA A 288 7.53 16.72 15.94
C ALA A 288 8.26 16.14 17.16
N GLY A 289 8.29 14.81 17.33
CA GLY A 289 8.88 14.15 18.50
C GLY A 289 8.02 14.25 19.77
N GLY A 290 6.76 14.70 19.65
CA GLY A 290 5.78 14.69 20.73
C GLY A 290 4.94 13.41 20.71
N GLN A 291 4.38 13.02 21.85
CA GLN A 291 3.25 12.07 21.86
C GLN A 291 2.14 12.61 20.96
N ALA A 292 1.60 11.77 20.07
CA ALA A 292 0.41 12.11 19.29
C ALA A 292 -0.65 12.70 20.24
N PRO A 293 -1.27 13.84 19.93
CA PRO A 293 -2.12 14.55 20.87
C PRO A 293 -3.20 13.63 21.41
N GLY A 294 -3.31 13.60 22.75
CA GLY A 294 -4.49 13.09 23.42
C GLY A 294 -5.71 13.82 22.88
N ALA A 295 -6.73 13.05 22.51
CA ALA A 295 -7.89 13.51 21.76
C ALA A 295 -8.51 14.79 22.32
N ALA A 296 -8.56 15.83 21.48
CA ALA A 296 -9.62 16.83 21.51
C ALA A 296 -10.12 16.98 20.06
N PRO A 297 -11.41 16.73 19.77
CA PRO A 297 -11.93 16.90 18.43
C PRO A 297 -11.99 18.39 18.09
N GLU A 298 -11.34 18.80 17.00
CA GLU A 298 -11.82 19.98 16.28
C GLU A 298 -13.22 19.66 15.72
N PRO A 299 -14.15 20.63 15.72
CA PRO A 299 -15.47 20.42 15.13
C PRO A 299 -15.27 20.09 13.65
N ALA A 300 -15.74 18.90 13.25
CA ALA A 300 -15.69 18.43 11.87
C ALA A 300 -16.10 19.55 10.91
N ALA A 301 -15.30 19.79 9.87
CA ALA A 301 -15.67 20.66 8.77
C ALA A 301 -17.08 20.26 8.29
N ARG A 302 -17.96 21.25 8.04
CA ARG A 302 -19.37 21.01 7.70
C ARG A 302 -19.45 20.03 6.54
N ARG A 303 -19.80 18.78 6.87
CA ARG A 303 -19.98 17.69 5.92
C ARG A 303 -21.13 18.04 4.97
N PRO A 304 -21.06 17.69 3.68
CA PRO A 304 -22.18 17.86 2.79
C PRO A 304 -23.38 17.14 3.40
N ARG A 305 -24.46 17.88 3.67
CA ARG A 305 -25.72 17.26 4.05
C ARG A 305 -26.12 16.35 2.90
N SER A 306 -26.37 15.07 3.19
CA SER A 306 -27.11 14.22 2.26
C SER A 306 -28.39 14.97 1.86
N PRO A 307 -28.77 15.00 0.56
CA PRO A 307 -30.10 15.46 0.20
C PRO A 307 -31.11 14.68 1.05
N SER A 308 -32.09 15.39 1.63
CA SER A 308 -33.14 14.77 2.44
C SER A 308 -33.68 13.55 1.69
N ALA A 309 -33.67 12.37 2.35
CA ALA A 309 -34.19 11.14 1.76
C ALA A 309 -35.59 11.43 1.18
N PRO A 310 -35.85 11.07 -0.09
CA PRO A 310 -37.14 11.27 -0.71
C PRO A 310 -38.28 10.75 0.19
N ALA A 311 -39.44 11.41 0.15
CA ALA A 311 -40.59 11.02 0.98
C ALA A 311 -40.99 9.54 0.80
N TRP A 312 -40.79 8.98 -0.40
CA TRP A 312 -41.07 7.58 -0.71
C TRP A 312 -40.07 6.61 -0.04
N GLU A 313 -38.78 6.96 0.07
CA GLU A 313 -37.79 6.16 0.82
C GLU A 313 -38.16 6.10 2.30
N THR A 314 -38.57 7.24 2.85
CA THR A 314 -39.07 7.32 4.22
C THR A 314 -40.30 6.42 4.42
N GLY A 315 -41.20 6.38 3.43
CA GLY A 315 -42.33 5.44 3.40
C GLY A 315 -41.92 3.97 3.40
N LEU A 316 -40.89 3.59 2.62
CA LEU A 316 -40.33 2.23 2.63
C LEU A 316 -39.70 1.86 3.98
N HIS A 317 -38.96 2.78 4.61
CA HIS A 317 -38.43 2.58 5.95
C HIS A 317 -39.54 2.34 6.99
N TRP A 318 -40.67 3.06 6.89
CA TRP A 318 -41.84 2.81 7.73
C TRP A 318 -42.50 1.46 7.46
N ALA A 319 -42.63 1.07 6.19
CA ALA A 319 -43.28 -0.17 5.80
C ALA A 319 -42.45 -1.43 6.12
N LEU A 320 -41.15 -1.39 5.81
CA LEU A 320 -40.24 -2.55 5.92
C LEU A 320 -39.45 -2.57 7.22
N GLY A 321 -39.22 -1.42 7.85
CA GLY A 321 -38.40 -1.29 9.06
C GLY A 321 -38.86 -2.19 10.21
N PRO A 322 -40.13 -2.14 10.66
CA PRO A 322 -40.62 -3.01 11.74
C PRO A 322 -40.44 -4.51 11.44
N TRP A 323 -40.70 -4.92 10.20
CA TRP A 323 -40.53 -6.30 9.75
C TRP A 323 -39.06 -6.74 9.78
N MET A 324 -38.15 -5.89 9.27
CA MET A 324 -36.71 -6.12 9.33
C MET A 324 -36.21 -6.20 10.78
N LEU A 325 -36.70 -5.34 11.66
CA LEU A 325 -36.33 -5.32 13.08
C LEU A 325 -36.83 -6.56 13.85
N LEU A 326 -38.00 -7.09 13.50
CA LEU A 326 -38.51 -8.34 14.08
C LEU A 326 -37.64 -9.54 13.68
N ARG A 327 -37.24 -9.61 12.40
CA ARG A 327 -36.39 -10.68 11.86
C ARG A 327 -34.91 -10.59 12.25
N SER A 328 -34.49 -9.45 12.79
CA SER A 328 -33.13 -9.20 13.28
C SER A 328 -33.03 -9.05 14.80
N ARG A 329 -34.07 -9.45 15.55
CA ARG A 329 -34.07 -9.30 17.02
C ARG A 329 -32.94 -10.11 17.66
N PRO A 330 -32.15 -9.55 18.60
CA PRO A 330 -31.03 -10.24 19.22
C PRO A 330 -31.37 -11.60 19.86
N GLY A 331 -32.60 -11.75 20.38
CA GLY A 331 -33.07 -13.03 20.94
C GLY A 331 -33.13 -14.18 19.92
N LEU A 332 -33.42 -13.91 18.64
CA LEU A 332 -33.35 -14.94 17.59
C LEU A 332 -31.91 -15.40 17.35
N VAL A 333 -30.98 -14.45 17.35
CA VAL A 333 -29.57 -14.71 17.14
C VAL A 333 -29.01 -15.52 18.30
N ARG A 334 -29.26 -15.09 19.55
CA ARG A 334 -28.81 -15.82 20.73
C ARG A 334 -29.45 -17.21 20.82
N GLY A 335 -30.75 -17.32 20.54
CA GLY A 335 -31.44 -18.61 20.48
C GLY A 335 -30.91 -19.54 19.39
N ALA A 336 -30.47 -19.02 18.24
CA ALA A 336 -29.84 -19.82 17.20
C ALA A 336 -28.46 -20.37 17.59
N LEU A 337 -27.80 -19.70 18.55
CA LEU A 337 -26.51 -20.05 19.13
C LEU A 337 -26.66 -20.84 20.44
N GLU A 338 -27.85 -20.92 21.03
CA GLU A 338 -28.13 -21.72 22.21
C GLU A 338 -28.02 -23.23 21.91
N GLY A 339 -27.48 -23.99 22.87
CA GLY A 339 -27.29 -25.43 22.74
C GLY A 339 -26.14 -25.87 21.82
N LEU A 340 -25.43 -24.93 21.18
CA LEU A 340 -24.21 -25.23 20.44
C LEU A 340 -23.03 -25.52 21.40
N ALA A 341 -22.02 -26.23 20.90
CA ALA A 341 -20.83 -26.56 21.66
C ALA A 341 -19.86 -25.37 21.74
N TYR A 342 -19.27 -25.16 22.91
CA TYR A 342 -18.28 -24.11 23.11
C TYR A 342 -17.08 -24.69 23.84
N GLU A 343 -15.94 -24.71 23.16
CA GLU A 343 -14.65 -24.89 23.80
C GLU A 343 -14.04 -23.52 24.02
N ARG A 344 -13.46 -23.27 25.21
CA ARG A 344 -12.83 -21.98 25.45
C ARG A 344 -11.57 -21.87 24.60
N ALA A 345 -11.42 -20.73 23.93
CA ALA A 345 -10.20 -20.37 23.23
C ALA A 345 -9.01 -20.41 24.18
N ARG A 346 -7.85 -20.72 23.62
CA ARG A 346 -6.59 -20.67 24.35
C ARG A 346 -6.39 -19.25 24.88
N GLU A 347 -6.05 -19.13 26.16
CA GLU A 347 -5.68 -17.83 26.71
C GLU A 347 -4.45 -17.29 25.96
N PRO A 348 -4.50 -16.03 25.49
CA PRO A 348 -3.37 -15.45 24.79
C PRO A 348 -2.18 -15.33 25.73
N SER A 349 -1.04 -15.84 25.29
CA SER A 349 0.19 -15.90 26.07
C SER A 349 1.27 -15.05 25.42
N LEU A 350 1.18 -13.73 25.54
CA LEU A 350 2.23 -12.83 25.04
C LEU A 350 3.60 -13.28 25.60
N PRO A 351 4.66 -13.27 24.76
CA PRO A 351 4.73 -12.64 23.45
C PRO A 351 4.20 -13.49 22.28
N ARG A 352 3.60 -14.66 22.51
CA ARG A 352 3.12 -15.56 21.46
C ARG A 352 1.61 -15.58 21.32
N VAL A 353 1.13 -15.33 20.11
CA VAL A 353 -0.31 -15.30 19.80
C VAL A 353 -0.55 -16.08 18.53
N ARG A 354 -1.48 -17.04 18.58
CA ARG A 354 -1.98 -17.69 17.38
C ARG A 354 -3.19 -16.94 16.83
N ILE A 355 -3.09 -16.54 15.57
CA ILE A 355 -4.13 -15.83 14.82
C ILE A 355 -4.83 -16.78 13.85
N ALA A 356 -6.14 -16.61 13.70
CA ALA A 356 -6.95 -17.20 12.64
C ALA A 356 -7.52 -16.09 11.75
N VAL A 357 -7.25 -16.15 10.45
CA VAL A 357 -7.77 -15.21 9.47
C VAL A 357 -8.82 -15.92 8.63
N VAL A 358 -10.05 -15.41 8.66
CA VAL A 358 -11.22 -16.05 8.04
C VAL A 358 -11.48 -15.46 6.67
N GLN A 359 -11.07 -16.17 5.62
CA GLN A 359 -11.56 -15.91 4.28
C GLN A 359 -13.04 -16.32 4.23
N PHE A 360 -13.95 -15.34 4.22
CA PHE A 360 -15.36 -15.58 4.55
C PHE A 360 -16.25 -15.50 3.30
N ASP A 361 -17.14 -16.46 3.14
CA ASP A 361 -18.14 -16.45 2.07
C ASP A 361 -19.24 -15.42 2.37
N ILE A 362 -19.36 -14.41 1.51
CA ILE A 362 -20.33 -13.31 1.66
C ILE A 362 -21.63 -13.49 0.88
N ASN A 363 -21.94 -14.73 0.46
CA ASN A 363 -23.22 -15.11 -0.11
C ASN A 363 -24.43 -14.75 0.79
N LEU A 364 -25.61 -14.57 0.17
CA LEU A 364 -26.83 -14.20 0.89
C LEU A 364 -27.24 -15.23 1.95
N ALA A 365 -27.41 -14.76 3.19
CA ALA A 365 -27.93 -15.57 4.27
C ALA A 365 -29.48 -15.59 4.25
N PRO A 366 -30.12 -16.77 4.35
CA PRO A 366 -31.58 -16.87 4.30
C PRO A 366 -32.25 -16.36 5.58
N SER A 367 -31.51 -16.22 6.68
CA SER A 367 -32.01 -15.68 7.94
C SER A 367 -30.87 -15.22 8.86
N ALA A 368 -31.21 -14.41 9.87
CA ALA A 368 -30.27 -14.00 10.91
C ALA A 368 -29.69 -15.21 11.69
N ALA A 369 -30.48 -16.27 11.87
CA ALA A 369 -30.05 -17.50 12.53
C ALA A 369 -29.04 -18.28 11.67
N ALA A 370 -29.28 -18.38 10.37
CA ALA A 370 -28.35 -19.03 9.44
C ALA A 370 -27.00 -18.30 9.40
N TYR A 371 -27.03 -16.97 9.28
CA TYR A 371 -25.84 -16.13 9.36
C TYR A 371 -25.07 -16.35 10.68
N ALA A 372 -25.75 -16.30 11.82
CA ALA A 372 -25.11 -16.49 13.11
C ALA A 372 -24.44 -17.86 13.26
N ARG A 373 -25.07 -18.91 12.72
CA ARG A 373 -24.51 -20.27 12.72
C ARG A 373 -23.31 -20.42 11.79
N HIS A 374 -23.31 -19.72 10.66
CA HIS A 374 -22.18 -19.70 9.74
C HIS A 374 -20.97 -19.02 10.39
N VAL A 375 -21.16 -17.83 10.99
CA VAL A 375 -20.10 -17.15 11.76
C VAL A 375 -19.64 -18.01 12.93
N TYR A 376 -20.55 -18.68 13.64
CA TYR A 376 -20.18 -19.64 14.69
C TYR A 376 -19.27 -20.76 14.18
N ALA A 377 -19.55 -21.33 12.99
CA ALA A 377 -18.73 -22.39 12.43
C ALA A 377 -17.29 -21.92 12.20
N MET A 378 -17.13 -20.69 11.69
CA MET A 378 -15.82 -20.08 11.46
C MET A 378 -15.07 -19.78 12.78
N VAL A 379 -15.75 -19.19 13.78
CA VAL A 379 -15.14 -18.94 15.09
C VAL A 379 -14.78 -20.24 15.79
N ARG A 380 -15.63 -21.27 15.70
CA ARG A 380 -15.34 -22.60 16.25
C ARG A 380 -14.09 -23.20 15.60
N GLN A 381 -13.99 -23.15 14.27
CA GLN A 381 -12.80 -23.64 13.57
C GLN A 381 -11.53 -22.87 13.97
N ALA A 382 -11.62 -21.55 14.16
CA ALA A 382 -10.51 -20.75 14.67
C ALA A 382 -10.06 -21.22 16.07
N VAL A 383 -11.02 -21.45 16.97
CA VAL A 383 -10.75 -21.92 18.35
C VAL A 383 -10.19 -23.34 18.37
N GLU A 384 -10.74 -24.26 17.59
CA GLU A 384 -10.25 -25.64 17.43
C GLU A 384 -8.83 -25.66 16.85
N GLY A 385 -8.50 -24.70 15.99
CA GLY A 385 -7.13 -24.45 15.50
C GLY A 385 -6.19 -23.81 16.54
N GLY A 386 -6.67 -23.57 17.77
CA GLY A 386 -5.90 -23.02 18.88
C GLY A 386 -5.68 -21.51 18.83
N ALA A 387 -6.45 -20.78 18.02
CA ALA A 387 -6.33 -19.34 17.93
C ALA A 387 -6.92 -18.62 19.16
N SER A 388 -6.28 -17.50 19.52
CA SER A 388 -6.75 -16.58 20.58
C SER A 388 -7.22 -15.23 20.02
N LEU A 389 -7.01 -15.04 18.71
CA LEU A 389 -7.46 -13.92 17.89
C LEU A 389 -8.04 -14.49 16.59
N ALA A 390 -9.28 -14.12 16.25
CA ALA A 390 -9.86 -14.40 14.94
C ALA A 390 -10.28 -13.12 14.22
N VAL A 391 -10.09 -13.10 12.92
CA VAL A 391 -10.24 -11.92 12.05
C VAL A 391 -11.22 -12.22 10.94
N PHE A 392 -12.14 -11.29 10.68
CA PHE A 392 -13.17 -11.36 9.63
C PHE A 392 -13.04 -10.20 8.64
N PRO A 393 -13.55 -10.34 7.39
CA PRO A 393 -13.30 -9.37 6.34
C PRO A 393 -14.20 -8.13 6.40
N GLU A 394 -13.94 -7.19 5.50
CA GLU A 394 -14.84 -6.08 5.22
C GLU A 394 -16.22 -6.61 4.82
N TYR A 395 -17.26 -5.83 5.14
CA TYR A 395 -18.61 -6.11 4.68
C TYR A 395 -19.14 -7.50 5.09
N VAL A 396 -18.70 -8.01 6.23
CA VAL A 396 -19.14 -9.29 6.81
C VAL A 396 -20.66 -9.35 7.04
N THR A 397 -21.36 -8.22 6.97
CA THR A 397 -22.83 -8.14 7.07
C THR A 397 -23.57 -8.14 5.74
N LEU A 398 -22.89 -8.10 4.58
CA LEU A 398 -23.57 -8.19 3.28
C LEU A 398 -24.43 -9.45 3.10
N PRO A 399 -24.08 -10.63 3.64
CA PRO A 399 -25.00 -11.77 3.66
C PRO A 399 -26.40 -11.45 4.18
N LEU A 400 -26.50 -10.52 5.14
CA LEU A 400 -27.77 -10.13 5.77
C LEU A 400 -28.67 -9.29 4.86
N MET A 401 -28.22 -8.90 3.66
CA MET A 401 -29.11 -8.39 2.62
C MET A 401 -30.16 -9.43 2.22
N GLY A 402 -29.91 -10.72 2.47
CA GLY A 402 -30.88 -11.79 2.25
C GLY A 402 -32.14 -11.67 3.12
N LEU A 403 -32.10 -10.83 4.15
CA LEU A 403 -33.28 -10.49 4.94
C LEU A 403 -34.27 -9.62 4.17
N LEU A 404 -33.86 -8.85 3.16
CA LEU A 404 -34.77 -8.00 2.39
C LEU A 404 -35.79 -8.84 1.60
N PRO A 405 -37.07 -8.44 1.56
CA PRO A 405 -38.07 -9.17 0.77
C PRO A 405 -37.66 -9.27 -0.70
N GLY A 406 -37.65 -10.48 -1.25
CA GLY A 406 -37.30 -10.73 -2.65
C GLY A 406 -35.81 -10.70 -2.98
N ALA A 407 -34.91 -10.49 -2.01
CA ALA A 407 -33.46 -10.42 -2.24
C ALA A 407 -32.88 -11.66 -2.94
N ALA A 408 -33.29 -12.86 -2.51
CA ALA A 408 -32.83 -14.11 -3.14
C ALA A 408 -33.28 -14.23 -4.61
N ARG A 409 -34.50 -13.78 -4.93
CA ARG A 409 -35.02 -13.79 -6.29
C ARG A 409 -34.28 -12.77 -7.17
N LEU A 410 -34.03 -11.58 -6.64
CA LEU A 410 -33.27 -10.54 -7.33
C LEU A 410 -31.82 -10.98 -7.60
N ALA A 411 -31.16 -11.57 -6.59
CA ALA A 411 -29.81 -12.11 -6.74
C ALA A 411 -29.76 -13.19 -7.83
N ALA A 412 -30.67 -14.16 -7.80
CA ALA A 412 -30.75 -15.20 -8.83
C ALA A 412 -30.97 -14.63 -10.25
N MET A 413 -31.76 -13.56 -10.38
CA MET A 413 -31.95 -12.87 -11.67
C MET A 413 -30.68 -12.18 -12.17
N LEU A 414 -29.96 -11.50 -11.27
CA LEU A 414 -28.68 -10.85 -11.59
C LEU A 414 -27.60 -11.88 -11.96
N GLU A 415 -27.58 -13.02 -11.28
CA GLU A 415 -26.67 -14.13 -11.54
C GLU A 415 -26.93 -14.80 -12.89
N ALA A 416 -28.20 -15.03 -13.25
CA ALA A 416 -28.57 -15.59 -14.54
C ALA A 416 -28.19 -14.67 -15.72
N GLY A 417 -28.12 -13.36 -15.50
CA GLY A 417 -27.66 -12.38 -16.50
C GLY A 417 -26.13 -12.27 -16.64
N ALA A 418 -25.37 -12.73 -15.65
CA ALA A 418 -23.92 -12.59 -15.57
C ALA A 418 -23.11 -13.66 -16.33
N GLY A 419 -23.76 -14.53 -17.11
CA GLY A 419 -23.13 -15.60 -17.91
C GLY A 419 -22.34 -15.15 -19.14
N ARG A 420 -22.07 -13.85 -19.31
CA ARG A 420 -21.14 -13.33 -20.32
C ARG A 420 -19.81 -13.02 -19.64
N PRO A 421 -18.66 -13.51 -20.14
CA PRO A 421 -17.36 -13.19 -19.54
C PRO A 421 -17.18 -11.68 -19.50
N ALA A 422 -16.79 -11.15 -18.33
CA ALA A 422 -16.46 -9.75 -18.15
C ALA A 422 -15.17 -9.44 -18.92
N ALA A 423 -15.30 -9.08 -20.19
CA ALA A 423 -14.28 -8.31 -20.89
C ALA A 423 -14.53 -6.85 -20.55
N GLU A 424 -13.58 -6.27 -19.81
CA GLU A 424 -13.52 -4.87 -19.36
C GLU A 424 -14.72 -4.37 -18.52
N PRO A 425 -14.49 -3.50 -17.52
CA PRO A 425 -15.58 -2.86 -16.80
C PRO A 425 -16.37 -2.01 -17.79
N ALA A 426 -17.59 -2.46 -18.10
CA ALA A 426 -18.49 -1.72 -18.98
C ALA A 426 -18.78 -0.35 -18.35
N GLN A 427 -18.29 0.70 -19.01
CA GLN A 427 -18.74 2.07 -18.82
C GLN A 427 -20.20 2.16 -19.30
N GLY A 428 -21.15 1.87 -18.42
CA GLY A 428 -22.58 1.93 -18.70
C GLY A 428 -23.36 2.29 -17.43
N ASP A 429 -24.06 3.43 -17.49
CA ASP A 429 -25.04 3.99 -16.54
C ASP A 429 -24.99 3.47 -15.08
N ALA A 430 -23.82 3.60 -14.43
CA ALA A 430 -23.59 3.13 -13.07
C ALA A 430 -24.45 3.88 -12.03
N GLY A 431 -24.87 5.12 -12.35
CA GLY A 431 -25.63 5.99 -11.45
C GLY A 431 -26.99 5.42 -11.01
N GLY A 432 -27.68 4.67 -11.87
CA GLY A 432 -28.93 3.99 -11.51
C GLY A 432 -28.75 2.76 -10.60
N SER A 433 -27.62 2.05 -10.78
CA SER A 433 -27.29 0.84 -10.03
C SER A 433 -26.86 1.16 -8.60
N TYR A 434 -25.97 2.15 -8.42
CA TYR A 434 -25.50 2.57 -7.09
C TYR A 434 -26.61 3.19 -6.24
N GLY A 435 -27.54 3.94 -6.83
CA GLY A 435 -28.71 4.46 -6.11
C GLY A 435 -29.58 3.35 -5.52
N THR A 436 -29.84 2.30 -6.31
CA THR A 436 -30.62 1.13 -5.85
C THR A 436 -29.89 0.37 -4.73
N MET A 437 -28.58 0.18 -4.87
CA MET A 437 -27.76 -0.48 -3.86
C MET A 437 -27.67 0.33 -2.57
N ALA A 438 -27.47 1.64 -2.65
CA ALA A 438 -27.48 2.55 -1.51
C ALA A 438 -28.80 2.48 -0.73
N LEU A 439 -29.95 2.45 -1.43
CA LEU A 439 -31.26 2.28 -0.78
C LEU A 439 -31.35 0.94 -0.04
N ALA A 440 -30.95 -0.16 -0.70
CA ALA A 440 -30.98 -1.49 -0.08
C ALA A 440 -30.12 -1.52 1.20
N PHE A 441 -28.93 -0.94 1.15
CA PHE A 441 -28.04 -0.80 2.30
C PHE A 441 -28.66 0.04 3.41
N ARG A 442 -29.25 1.20 3.10
CA ARG A 442 -29.96 2.02 4.11
C ARG A 442 -31.08 1.26 4.80
N LEU A 443 -31.90 0.53 4.04
CA LEU A 443 -33.02 -0.25 4.58
C LEU A 443 -32.55 -1.38 5.51
N ALA A 444 -31.44 -2.03 5.18
CA ALA A 444 -30.96 -3.21 5.89
C ALA A 444 -29.94 -2.90 7.01
N ALA A 445 -29.19 -1.80 6.94
CA ALA A 445 -28.07 -1.49 7.83
C ALA A 445 -28.41 -1.64 9.33
N ARG A 446 -29.56 -1.10 9.78
CA ARG A 446 -29.96 -1.18 11.19
C ARG A 446 -30.25 -2.62 11.64
N ALA A 447 -30.89 -3.42 10.79
CA ALA A 447 -31.16 -4.82 11.06
C ALA A 447 -29.88 -5.65 11.04
N ALA A 448 -29.04 -5.43 10.03
CA ALA A 448 -27.75 -6.09 9.88
C ALA A 448 -26.82 -5.84 11.08
N ARG A 449 -26.71 -4.59 11.53
CA ARG A 449 -25.94 -4.20 12.72
C ARG A 449 -26.41 -4.88 14.00
N ARG A 450 -27.73 -5.06 14.19
CA ARG A 450 -28.28 -5.78 15.36
C ARG A 450 -27.87 -7.24 15.36
N VAL A 451 -27.94 -7.90 14.21
CA VAL A 451 -27.52 -9.29 14.06
C VAL A 451 -26.02 -9.42 14.27
N HIS A 452 -25.22 -8.59 13.59
CA HIS A 452 -23.77 -8.53 13.74
C HIS A 452 -23.35 -8.43 15.21
N ARG A 453 -23.84 -7.41 15.92
CA ARG A 453 -23.50 -7.19 17.33
C ARG A 453 -23.92 -8.37 18.21
N ALA A 454 -25.13 -8.91 18.01
CA ALA A 454 -25.61 -10.04 18.79
C ALA A 454 -24.78 -11.31 18.54
N THR A 455 -24.38 -11.57 17.28
CA THR A 455 -23.54 -12.70 16.90
C THR A 455 -22.14 -12.57 17.49
N PHE A 456 -21.39 -11.54 17.10
CA PHE A 456 -19.97 -11.42 17.46
C PHE A 456 -19.75 -11.21 18.96
N SER A 457 -20.58 -10.40 19.64
CA SER A 457 -20.49 -10.23 21.09
C SER A 457 -20.75 -11.55 21.84
N THR A 458 -21.76 -12.32 21.42
CA THR A 458 -22.08 -13.61 22.05
C THR A 458 -20.99 -14.64 21.80
N LEU A 459 -20.46 -14.70 20.57
CA LEU A 459 -19.40 -15.65 20.22
C LEU A 459 -18.09 -15.30 20.92
N ALA A 460 -17.69 -14.03 20.95
CA ALA A 460 -16.50 -13.60 21.67
C ALA A 460 -16.58 -13.97 23.16
N ALA A 461 -17.71 -13.71 23.82
CA ALA A 461 -17.92 -14.04 25.24
C ALA A 461 -17.92 -15.55 25.53
N ARG A 462 -18.65 -16.33 24.71
CA ARG A 462 -18.80 -17.78 24.95
C ARG A 462 -17.51 -18.54 24.65
N PHE A 463 -16.84 -18.20 23.55
CA PHE A 463 -15.53 -18.78 23.23
C PHE A 463 -14.39 -18.18 24.05
N GLY A 464 -14.54 -16.98 24.62
CA GLY A 464 -13.44 -16.31 25.33
C GLY A 464 -12.31 -15.88 24.40
N ILE A 465 -12.64 -15.41 23.18
CA ILE A 465 -11.69 -15.08 22.11
C ILE A 465 -11.74 -13.60 21.75
N THR A 466 -10.62 -13.00 21.34
CA THR A 466 -10.59 -11.66 20.74
C THR A 466 -11.05 -11.76 19.28
N LEU A 467 -12.07 -11.00 18.89
CA LEU A 467 -12.59 -11.00 17.52
C LEU A 467 -12.42 -9.63 16.87
N VAL A 468 -11.64 -9.57 15.79
CA VAL A 468 -11.80 -8.49 14.79
C VAL A 468 -12.93 -8.90 13.88
N ALA A 469 -14.12 -8.39 14.18
CA ALA A 469 -15.40 -8.83 13.63
C ALA A 469 -15.73 -8.24 12.26
N GLY A 470 -14.69 -7.97 11.46
CA GLY A 470 -14.83 -7.36 10.15
C GLY A 470 -15.49 -6.00 10.18
N SER A 471 -15.99 -5.56 9.03
CA SER A 471 -16.77 -4.33 8.92
C SER A 471 -18.24 -4.56 8.59
N ALA A 472 -19.08 -3.63 9.03
CA ALA A 472 -20.50 -3.59 8.72
C ALA A 472 -20.89 -2.22 8.14
N ILE A 473 -21.97 -2.23 7.37
CA ILE A 473 -22.60 -1.00 6.88
C ILE A 473 -23.49 -0.44 7.99
N GLU A 474 -23.19 0.76 8.44
CA GLU A 474 -24.01 1.54 9.38
C GLU A 474 -24.75 2.67 8.65
N LEU A 475 -25.95 3.00 9.15
CA LEU A 475 -26.66 4.23 8.78
C LEU A 475 -26.46 5.26 9.89
N GLY A 476 -25.76 6.35 9.57
CA GLY A 476 -25.51 7.46 10.48
C GLY A 476 -26.76 8.28 10.75
N SER A 477 -26.74 9.04 11.86
CA SER A 477 -27.81 9.99 12.19
C SER A 477 -27.92 11.16 11.22
N ASP A 478 -26.85 11.39 10.46
CA ASP A 478 -26.75 12.36 9.35
C ASP A 478 -27.34 11.83 8.03
N GLY A 479 -27.80 10.56 8.00
CA GLY A 479 -28.35 9.92 6.82
C GLY A 479 -27.30 9.31 5.88
N CYS A 480 -26.01 9.46 6.18
CA CYS A 480 -24.93 8.85 5.41
C CYS A 480 -24.76 7.38 5.77
N LEU A 481 -24.32 6.58 4.79
CA LEU A 481 -23.83 5.24 5.07
C LEU A 481 -22.40 5.32 5.61
N TYR A 482 -21.99 4.37 6.44
CA TYR A 482 -20.62 4.27 6.93
C TYR A 482 -20.16 2.83 6.87
N ASN A 483 -18.91 2.63 6.46
CA ASN A 483 -18.25 1.34 6.55
C ASN A 483 -17.46 1.30 7.87
N VAL A 484 -17.86 0.43 8.79
CA VAL A 484 -17.40 0.47 10.17
C VAL A 484 -16.86 -0.88 10.62
N GLY A 485 -15.58 -0.96 10.93
CA GLY A 485 -14.94 -2.12 11.53
C GLY A 485 -15.19 -2.24 13.03
N TYR A 486 -15.20 -3.47 13.57
CA TYR A 486 -15.34 -3.70 15.02
C TYR A 486 -14.34 -4.69 15.60
N LEU A 487 -13.96 -4.44 16.85
CA LEU A 487 -13.21 -5.38 17.68
C LEU A 487 -14.01 -5.70 18.95
N TYR A 488 -14.19 -6.99 19.24
CA TYR A 488 -14.79 -7.47 20.48
C TYR A 488 -13.76 -8.18 21.36
N ALA A 489 -13.77 -7.86 22.65
CA ALA A 489 -12.94 -8.54 23.65
C ALA A 489 -13.50 -9.92 24.03
N PRO A 490 -12.69 -10.78 24.67
CA PRO A 490 -13.10 -12.10 25.17
C PRO A 490 -14.31 -12.13 26.11
N ASP A 491 -14.72 -11.01 26.68
CA ASP A 491 -15.94 -10.88 27.50
C ASP A 491 -17.19 -10.52 26.68
N GLY A 492 -17.03 -10.34 25.37
CA GLY A 492 -18.08 -9.90 24.45
C GLY A 492 -18.28 -8.39 24.37
N SER A 493 -17.49 -7.59 25.08
CA SER A 493 -17.56 -6.13 25.01
C SER A 493 -17.01 -5.61 23.67
N GLU A 494 -17.68 -4.63 23.08
CA GLU A 494 -17.18 -3.90 21.91
C GLU A 494 -16.08 -2.93 22.37
N ARG A 495 -14.85 -3.15 21.91
CA ARG A 495 -13.68 -2.35 22.30
C ARG A 495 -13.31 -1.30 21.28
N VAL A 496 -13.50 -1.62 20.00
CA VAL A 496 -13.16 -0.72 18.89
C VAL A 496 -14.34 -0.61 17.94
N ARG A 497 -14.56 0.63 17.49
CA ARG A 497 -15.41 0.99 16.37
C ARG A 497 -14.61 1.90 15.45
N GLN A 498 -14.15 1.38 14.30
CA GLN A 498 -13.28 2.07 13.34
C GLN A 498 -14.08 2.45 12.10
N LEU A 499 -14.29 3.74 11.85
CA LEU A 499 -14.86 4.18 10.56
C LEU A 499 -13.76 4.10 9.50
N LYS A 500 -14.08 3.55 8.33
CA LYS A 500 -13.18 3.59 7.17
C LYS A 500 -12.82 5.03 6.83
N THR A 501 -11.53 5.29 6.59
CA THR A 501 -11.00 6.64 6.46
C THR A 501 -10.70 7.04 5.01
N HIS A 502 -10.69 6.07 4.10
CA HIS A 502 -10.53 6.26 2.66
C HIS A 502 -11.60 5.47 1.91
N LEU A 503 -12.44 6.15 1.14
CA LEU A 503 -13.55 5.52 0.42
C LEU A 503 -13.14 5.08 -0.97
N VAL A 504 -13.68 3.94 -1.43
CA VAL A 504 -13.61 3.54 -2.85
C VAL A 504 -14.60 4.38 -3.67
N PRO A 505 -14.40 4.53 -5.00
CA PRO A 505 -15.31 5.32 -5.85
C PRO A 505 -16.80 4.96 -5.68
N GLY A 506 -17.13 3.66 -5.62
CA GLY A 506 -18.52 3.23 -5.40
C GLY A 506 -19.09 3.64 -4.04
N GLU A 507 -18.28 3.72 -2.98
CA GLU A 507 -18.72 4.23 -1.66
C GLU A 507 -19.03 5.74 -1.73
N VAL A 508 -18.22 6.51 -2.48
CA VAL A 508 -18.47 7.93 -2.73
C VAL A 508 -19.80 8.13 -3.46
N GLU A 509 -20.04 7.38 -4.54
CA GLU A 509 -21.29 7.45 -5.32
C GLU A 509 -22.52 7.06 -4.50
N MET A 510 -22.39 6.09 -3.59
CA MET A 510 -23.47 5.70 -2.67
C MET A 510 -23.68 6.66 -1.48
N GLY A 511 -22.84 7.69 -1.34
CA GLY A 511 -22.96 8.70 -0.29
C GLY A 511 -22.49 8.21 1.08
N TYR A 512 -21.39 7.45 1.12
CA TYR A 512 -20.75 7.08 2.38
C TYR A 512 -20.07 8.28 3.04
N GLY A 513 -20.09 8.30 4.37
CA GLY A 513 -19.30 9.23 5.18
C GLY A 513 -17.92 8.66 5.51
N VAL A 514 -17.00 9.57 5.83
CA VAL A 514 -15.57 9.27 6.04
C VAL A 514 -15.22 9.36 7.54
N GLY A 515 -14.42 8.41 8.01
CA GLY A 515 -13.75 8.46 9.32
C GLY A 515 -12.47 9.30 9.29
N GLU A 516 -12.06 9.85 10.43
CA GLU A 516 -10.88 10.73 10.52
C GLU A 516 -9.82 10.20 11.51
N GLU A 517 -10.04 9.04 12.11
CA GLU A 517 -9.18 8.49 13.15
C GLU A 517 -8.77 7.06 12.84
N ILE A 518 -7.53 6.70 13.18
CA ILE A 518 -7.06 5.31 13.19
C ILE A 518 -6.93 4.88 14.65
N VAL A 519 -7.78 3.96 15.08
CA VAL A 519 -7.82 3.46 16.45
C VAL A 519 -6.80 2.33 16.61
N VAL A 520 -5.96 2.46 17.64
CA VAL A 520 -5.08 1.39 18.12
C VAL A 520 -5.59 0.96 19.48
N ALA A 521 -5.83 -0.34 19.65
CA ALA A 521 -6.35 -0.90 20.89
C ALA A 521 -5.36 -1.89 21.50
N ASP A 522 -5.12 -1.73 22.80
CA ASP A 522 -4.49 -2.76 23.62
C ASP A 522 -5.45 -3.92 23.80
N THR A 523 -5.02 -5.11 23.37
CA THR A 523 -5.77 -6.35 23.54
C THR A 523 -4.87 -7.41 24.16
N PRO A 524 -5.45 -8.46 24.77
CA PRO A 524 -4.67 -9.62 25.19
C PRO A 524 -3.86 -10.27 24.06
N ALA A 525 -4.25 -10.06 22.80
CA ALA A 525 -3.58 -10.59 21.60
C ALA A 525 -2.52 -9.64 20.99
N GLY A 526 -2.23 -8.50 21.63
CA GLY A 526 -1.31 -7.47 21.16
C GLY A 526 -1.99 -6.12 20.89
N ARG A 527 -1.20 -5.14 20.43
CA ARG A 527 -1.70 -3.81 20.03
C ARG A 527 -2.14 -3.82 18.58
N ILE A 528 -3.46 -3.74 18.38
CA ILE A 528 -4.10 -3.97 17.07
C ILE A 528 -4.61 -2.64 16.52
N ALA A 529 -4.31 -2.38 15.25
CA ALA A 529 -5.01 -1.41 14.42
C ALA A 529 -5.73 -2.15 13.30
N MET A 530 -6.94 -1.70 12.95
CA MET A 530 -7.75 -2.33 11.88
C MET A 530 -8.28 -1.33 10.84
N PRO A 531 -7.40 -0.58 10.14
CA PRO A 531 -7.85 0.18 8.99
C PRO A 531 -8.56 -0.74 7.98
N VAL A 532 -9.59 -0.22 7.30
CA VAL A 532 -10.51 -1.04 6.51
C VAL A 532 -10.18 -0.92 5.02
N CYS A 533 -9.79 -2.03 4.39
CA CYS A 533 -9.64 -2.18 2.95
C CYS A 533 -8.76 -1.08 2.33
N MET A 534 -9.36 -0.18 1.54
CA MET A 534 -8.68 0.92 0.86
C MET A 534 -7.86 1.82 1.80
N ASP A 535 -8.10 1.82 3.10
CA ASP A 535 -7.23 2.49 4.08
C ASP A 535 -5.76 2.02 3.97
N HIS A 536 -5.51 0.75 3.62
CA HIS A 536 -4.16 0.17 3.44
C HIS A 536 -3.51 0.51 2.11
N THR A 537 -4.21 1.13 1.16
CA THR A 537 -3.63 1.65 -0.08
C THR A 537 -2.71 2.85 0.22
N TYR A 538 -2.98 3.57 1.31
CA TYR A 538 -2.25 4.77 1.73
C TYR A 538 -1.25 4.45 2.83
N PHE A 539 0.03 4.75 2.60
CA PHE A 539 1.07 4.52 3.61
C PHE A 539 0.82 5.33 4.88
N GLU A 540 0.16 6.48 4.75
CA GLU A 540 -0.13 7.38 5.86
C GLU A 540 -0.92 6.67 6.97
N THR A 541 -1.89 5.85 6.61
CA THR A 541 -2.70 5.05 7.54
C THR A 541 -1.82 4.13 8.39
N ALA A 542 -0.95 3.35 7.74
CA ALA A 542 -0.07 2.41 8.41
C ALA A 542 0.93 3.13 9.32
N ARG A 543 1.46 4.25 8.84
CA ARG A 543 2.37 5.10 9.62
C ARG A 543 1.70 5.69 10.85
N ILE A 544 0.47 6.19 10.74
CA ILE A 544 -0.32 6.67 11.89
C ILE A 544 -0.52 5.54 12.90
N ALA A 545 -0.93 4.35 12.45
CA ALA A 545 -1.11 3.20 13.32
C ALA A 545 0.17 2.81 14.07
N ALA A 546 1.29 2.70 13.36
CA ALA A 546 2.57 2.30 13.93
C ALA A 546 3.13 3.34 14.91
N LEU A 547 3.05 4.63 14.59
CA LEU A 547 3.47 5.71 15.51
C LEU A 547 2.58 5.80 16.76
N ARG A 548 1.34 5.30 16.68
CA ARG A 548 0.46 5.09 17.84
C ARG A 548 0.70 3.77 18.57
N GLY A 549 1.72 3.01 18.18
CA GLY A 549 2.16 1.79 18.85
C GLY A 549 1.49 0.51 18.37
N ALA A 550 0.88 0.49 17.18
CA ALA A 550 0.36 -0.77 16.62
C ALA A 550 1.51 -1.78 16.37
N ASP A 551 1.30 -3.02 16.78
CA ASP A 551 2.21 -4.14 16.52
C ASP A 551 1.63 -5.11 15.48
N LEU A 552 0.32 -5.06 15.27
CA LEU A 552 -0.42 -5.85 14.29
C LEU A 552 -1.39 -4.96 13.51
N LEU A 553 -1.22 -4.93 12.19
CA LEU A 553 -2.14 -4.28 11.25
C LEU A 553 -3.13 -5.31 10.70
N ILE A 554 -4.42 -5.05 10.85
CA ILE A 554 -5.47 -5.89 10.31
C ILE A 554 -6.13 -5.18 9.15
N ASP A 555 -6.30 -5.89 8.05
CA ASP A 555 -6.97 -5.43 6.83
C ASP A 555 -8.22 -6.30 6.57
N PRO A 556 -9.38 -5.90 7.11
CA PRO A 556 -10.65 -6.40 6.63
C PRO A 556 -10.85 -5.84 5.22
N SER A 557 -10.96 -6.73 4.23
CA SER A 557 -11.05 -6.38 2.81
C SER A 557 -12.15 -7.15 2.08
N ALA A 558 -12.80 -6.47 1.14
CA ALA A 558 -13.77 -7.07 0.21
C ALA A 558 -13.56 -6.48 -1.18
N ASN A 559 -12.60 -7.03 -1.91
CA ASN A 559 -12.25 -6.56 -3.25
C ASN A 559 -13.22 -7.13 -4.29
N ASN A 560 -13.78 -6.23 -5.11
CA ASN A 560 -14.71 -6.57 -6.19
C ASN A 560 -14.01 -6.67 -7.57
N GLU A 561 -12.68 -6.63 -7.58
CA GLU A 561 -11.84 -6.81 -8.76
C GLU A 561 -11.45 -8.28 -8.94
N TYR A 562 -11.07 -8.65 -10.16
CA TYR A 562 -10.48 -9.97 -10.41
C TYR A 562 -9.20 -10.14 -9.59
N TYR A 563 -9.02 -11.31 -8.97
CA TYR A 563 -7.85 -11.54 -8.13
C TYR A 563 -6.54 -11.41 -8.92
N ASN A 564 -5.67 -10.53 -8.42
CA ASN A 564 -4.32 -10.36 -8.89
C ASN A 564 -3.38 -10.19 -7.68
N PRO A 565 -2.32 -11.01 -7.54
CA PRO A 565 -1.38 -10.90 -6.42
C PRO A 565 -0.70 -9.52 -6.35
N TYR A 566 -0.42 -8.89 -7.49
CA TYR A 566 0.20 -7.56 -7.53
C TYR A 566 -0.78 -6.48 -7.06
N ALA A 567 -2.03 -6.54 -7.50
CA ALA A 567 -3.06 -5.61 -7.03
C ALA A 567 -3.27 -5.74 -5.51
N GLN A 568 -3.24 -6.97 -4.97
CA GLN A 568 -3.34 -7.24 -3.53
C GLN A 568 -2.12 -6.75 -2.74
N ALA A 569 -0.91 -6.88 -3.31
CA ALA A 569 0.32 -6.43 -2.66
C ALA A 569 0.33 -4.92 -2.34
N ARG A 570 -0.49 -4.10 -3.03
CA ARG A 570 -0.65 -2.66 -2.72
C ARG A 570 -1.14 -2.37 -1.30
N GLY A 571 -1.85 -3.32 -0.70
CA GLY A 571 -2.46 -3.22 0.63
C GLY A 571 -1.52 -3.56 1.77
N VAL A 572 -2.04 -4.25 2.79
CA VAL A 572 -1.36 -4.45 4.08
C VAL A 572 -0.01 -5.16 4.01
N TRP A 573 0.22 -6.02 3.00
CA TRP A 573 1.51 -6.70 2.82
C TRP A 573 2.67 -5.69 2.69
N ASN A 574 2.49 -4.63 1.91
CA ASN A 574 3.49 -3.57 1.75
C ASN A 574 3.61 -2.71 3.02
N ARG A 575 2.47 -2.41 3.67
CA ARG A 575 2.43 -1.63 4.91
C ARG A 575 3.27 -2.28 6.01
N VAL A 576 3.19 -3.60 6.13
CA VAL A 576 4.01 -4.39 7.08
C VAL A 576 5.50 -4.14 6.88
N GLN A 577 5.96 -4.03 5.64
CA GLN A 577 7.38 -3.79 5.34
C GLN A 577 7.79 -2.35 5.72
N GLU A 578 6.93 -1.37 5.42
CA GLU A 578 7.15 0.06 5.69
C GLU A 578 7.23 0.38 7.18
N VAL A 579 6.36 -0.22 7.99
CA VAL A 579 6.23 0.11 9.42
C VAL A 579 6.75 -0.98 10.36
N ARG A 580 7.23 -2.09 9.81
CA ARG A 580 7.84 -3.21 10.54
C ARG A 580 6.93 -3.75 11.63
N THR A 581 5.71 -4.12 11.26
CA THR A 581 4.68 -4.74 12.15
C THR A 581 4.39 -6.17 11.70
N TYR A 582 3.58 -6.93 12.43
CA TYR A 582 2.84 -8.01 11.80
C TYR A 582 1.65 -7.44 11.01
N GLY A 583 1.11 -8.22 10.07
CA GLY A 583 -0.11 -7.87 9.37
C GLY A 583 -0.99 -9.07 9.04
N ALA A 584 -2.28 -8.85 8.83
CA ALA A 584 -3.18 -9.87 8.30
C ALA A 584 -4.22 -9.27 7.36
N LEU A 585 -4.33 -9.85 6.17
CA LEU A 585 -5.38 -9.56 5.20
C LEU A 585 -6.49 -10.59 5.30
N CYS A 586 -7.71 -10.13 5.50
CA CYS A 586 -8.90 -10.96 5.59
C CYS A 586 -9.84 -10.61 4.44
N SER A 587 -10.01 -11.54 3.50
CA SER A 587 -10.78 -11.31 2.27
C SER A 587 -12.20 -11.88 2.37
N GLY A 588 -13.20 -11.11 1.94
CA GLY A 588 -14.51 -11.64 1.57
C GLY A 588 -14.43 -12.33 0.21
N VAL A 589 -15.11 -13.48 0.06
CA VAL A 589 -15.20 -14.23 -1.20
C VAL A 589 -16.65 -14.57 -1.54
N GLY A 590 -16.91 -14.92 -2.79
CA GLY A 590 -18.24 -15.32 -3.25
C GLY A 590 -18.98 -14.21 -3.98
N ARG A 591 -20.31 -14.27 -4.00
CA ARG A 591 -21.13 -13.35 -4.81
C ARG A 591 -22.34 -12.86 -4.04
N VAL A 592 -22.55 -11.55 -4.06
CA VAL A 592 -23.74 -10.95 -3.43
C VAL A 592 -24.20 -9.73 -4.19
N ALA A 593 -25.52 -9.67 -4.46
CA ALA A 593 -26.15 -8.55 -5.18
C ALA A 593 -25.47 -8.20 -6.52
N GLY A 594 -24.99 -9.20 -7.27
CA GLY A 594 -24.31 -9.01 -8.55
C GLY A 594 -22.82 -8.69 -8.45
N MET A 595 -22.30 -8.37 -7.25
CA MET A 595 -20.87 -8.16 -7.00
C MET A 595 -20.17 -9.49 -6.77
N VAL A 596 -18.97 -9.65 -7.34
CA VAL A 596 -18.09 -10.80 -7.13
C VAL A 596 -16.96 -10.35 -6.24
N PHE A 597 -16.66 -11.13 -5.21
CA PHE A 597 -15.56 -10.84 -4.30
C PHE A 597 -14.52 -11.94 -4.37
N GLN A 598 -13.26 -11.51 -4.44
CA GLN A 598 -12.11 -12.39 -4.56
C GLN A 598 -10.95 -11.82 -3.77
N GLY A 599 -10.11 -12.71 -3.27
CA GLY A 599 -8.92 -12.35 -2.53
C GLY A 599 -8.33 -13.57 -1.85
N ARG A 600 -7.03 -13.54 -1.61
CA ARG A 600 -6.35 -14.52 -0.76
C ARG A 600 -6.06 -13.92 0.59
N SER A 601 -6.67 -14.47 1.62
CA SER A 601 -6.39 -14.06 2.99
C SER A 601 -4.99 -14.54 3.39
N GLY A 602 -4.27 -13.74 4.17
CA GLY A 602 -2.89 -14.04 4.51
C GLY A 602 -2.42 -13.37 5.79
N VAL A 603 -1.37 -13.91 6.38
CA VAL A 603 -0.67 -13.36 7.54
C VAL A 603 0.75 -13.02 7.12
N TYR A 604 1.20 -11.83 7.48
CA TYR A 604 2.42 -11.22 6.97
C TYR A 604 3.34 -10.77 8.11
N ALA A 605 4.62 -10.75 7.82
CA ALA A 605 5.68 -10.25 8.68
C ALA A 605 6.69 -9.45 7.84
N PRO A 606 7.60 -8.69 8.49
CA PRO A 606 8.73 -8.07 7.80
C PRO A 606 9.51 -9.12 6.99
N LEU A 607 9.97 -8.79 5.78
CA LEU A 607 10.66 -9.74 4.88
C LEU A 607 11.75 -10.54 5.61
N GLY A 608 12.63 -9.84 6.35
CA GLY A 608 13.73 -10.43 7.12
C GLY A 608 13.33 -11.23 8.37
N MET A 609 12.03 -11.41 8.62
CA MET A 609 11.48 -12.30 9.66
C MET A 609 10.87 -13.58 9.06
N THR A 610 10.77 -13.69 7.74
CA THR A 610 10.18 -14.86 7.07
C THR A 610 11.27 -15.76 6.49
N PRO A 611 11.14 -17.10 6.59
CA PRO A 611 12.18 -18.02 6.12
C PRO A 611 12.52 -17.86 4.63
N ALA A 612 11.53 -17.57 3.79
CA ALA A 612 11.69 -17.38 2.35
C ALA A 612 12.04 -15.93 1.96
N GLY A 613 12.04 -14.99 2.92
CA GLY A 613 12.25 -13.58 2.64
C GLY A 613 11.13 -12.93 1.82
N ASP A 614 9.93 -13.51 1.83
CA ASP A 614 8.77 -13.10 1.03
C ASP A 614 7.70 -12.33 1.84
N GLY A 615 7.90 -12.19 3.14
CA GLY A 615 6.98 -11.50 4.04
C GLY A 615 5.71 -12.30 4.34
N LEU A 616 5.62 -13.57 3.94
CA LEU A 616 4.47 -14.43 4.13
C LEU A 616 4.69 -15.42 5.29
N LEU A 617 3.74 -15.45 6.25
CA LEU A 617 3.69 -16.48 7.28
C LEU A 617 2.70 -17.59 6.93
N ALA A 618 1.55 -17.22 6.35
CA ALA A 618 0.53 -18.14 5.88
C ALA A 618 -0.39 -17.45 4.86
N GLU A 619 -0.96 -18.22 3.92
CA GLU A 619 -1.93 -17.73 2.91
C GLU A 619 -3.03 -18.78 2.70
N ALA A 620 -4.22 -18.32 2.33
CA ALA A 620 -5.28 -19.16 1.79
C ALA A 620 -4.86 -19.81 0.46
N LYS A 621 -5.29 -21.04 0.23
CA LYS A 621 -4.95 -21.81 -0.98
C LYS A 621 -5.71 -21.32 -2.21
N THR A 622 -6.89 -20.76 -1.99
CA THR A 622 -7.82 -20.31 -3.04
C THR A 622 -8.12 -18.82 -2.86
N PHE A 623 -8.52 -18.17 -3.95
CA PHE A 623 -8.91 -16.75 -3.92
C PHE A 623 -10.43 -16.54 -3.90
N ASP A 624 -11.21 -17.63 -3.97
CA ASP A 624 -12.65 -17.62 -4.23
C ASP A 624 -13.45 -18.59 -3.34
N GLN A 625 -12.81 -19.32 -2.41
CA GLN A 625 -13.49 -20.24 -1.49
C GLN A 625 -13.25 -19.87 -0.03
N GLU A 626 -14.20 -20.22 0.83
CA GLU A 626 -14.09 -19.99 2.28
C GLU A 626 -12.99 -20.87 2.90
N GLU A 627 -12.12 -20.25 3.70
CA GLU A 627 -10.97 -20.89 4.34
C GLU A 627 -10.59 -20.17 5.64
N VAL A 628 -10.06 -20.91 6.62
CA VAL A 628 -9.44 -20.33 7.82
C VAL A 628 -7.95 -20.58 7.78
N VAL A 629 -7.17 -19.48 7.75
CA VAL A 629 -5.72 -19.48 7.69
C VAL A 629 -5.15 -19.24 9.09
N PHE A 630 -4.12 -19.98 9.48
CA PHE A 630 -3.53 -19.88 10.82
C PHE A 630 -2.06 -19.50 10.75
N ALA A 631 -1.61 -18.67 11.69
CA ALA A 631 -0.19 -18.38 11.90
C ALA A 631 0.09 -18.10 13.37
N ASP A 632 1.33 -18.33 13.79
CA ASP A 632 1.84 -17.94 15.10
C ASP A 632 2.62 -16.62 14.97
N LEU A 633 2.27 -15.65 15.81
CA LEU A 633 2.94 -14.35 15.93
C LEU A 633 3.87 -14.39 17.16
N ASP A 634 5.11 -13.96 17.01
CA ASP A 634 6.09 -13.85 18.10
C ASP A 634 6.52 -12.37 18.24
N TYR A 635 5.85 -11.66 19.14
CA TYR A 635 6.11 -10.23 19.36
C TYR A 635 7.52 -9.97 19.93
N ALA A 636 8.13 -10.93 20.61
CA ALA A 636 9.52 -10.78 21.05
C ALA A 636 10.50 -10.84 19.87
N ALA A 637 10.21 -11.68 18.87
CA ALA A 637 10.95 -11.72 17.62
C ALA A 637 10.76 -10.42 16.81
N LEU A 638 9.55 -9.87 16.77
CA LEU A 638 9.27 -8.57 16.14
C LEU A 638 10.06 -7.44 16.81
N ASP A 639 10.08 -7.38 18.13
CA ASP A 639 10.85 -6.38 18.87
C ASP A 639 12.36 -6.52 18.65
N ALA A 640 12.87 -7.75 18.60
CA ALA A 640 14.27 -8.01 18.26
C ALA A 640 14.61 -7.57 16.83
N TYR A 641 13.71 -7.80 15.87
CA TYR A 641 13.86 -7.33 14.49
C TYR A 641 13.92 -5.80 14.43
N ARG A 642 12.97 -5.10 15.08
CA ARG A 642 12.94 -3.63 15.12
C ARG A 642 14.18 -3.01 15.77
N ARG A 643 14.81 -3.68 16.74
CA ARG A 643 16.09 -3.24 17.33
C ARG A 643 17.28 -3.44 16.39
N ARG A 644 17.29 -4.52 15.60
CA ARG A 644 18.33 -4.81 14.62
C ARG A 644 18.21 -3.90 13.39
N GLU A 645 17.00 -3.70 12.91
CA GLU A 645 16.63 -2.91 11.74
C GLU A 645 15.70 -1.74 12.15
N PRO A 646 16.23 -0.72 12.86
CA PRO A 646 15.42 0.40 13.32
C PRO A 646 15.02 1.33 12.17
N LEU A 647 13.82 1.90 12.23
CA LEU A 647 13.40 2.94 11.28
C LEU A 647 14.15 4.22 11.61
N GLU A 648 14.68 4.87 10.59
CA GLU A 648 15.36 6.15 10.74
C GLU A 648 14.48 7.26 10.18
N PHE A 649 13.95 8.10 11.07
CA PHE A 649 13.09 9.20 10.67
C PHE A 649 13.91 10.48 10.43
N ASN A 650 13.88 11.01 9.22
CA ASN A 650 14.41 12.34 8.93
C ASN A 650 13.39 13.42 9.34
N VAL A 651 13.34 13.70 10.64
CA VAL A 651 12.34 14.60 11.24
C VAL A 651 12.37 16.01 10.64
N ASP A 652 13.55 16.54 10.32
CA ASP A 652 13.67 17.89 9.76
C ASP A 652 13.08 17.96 8.34
N LEU A 653 13.29 16.92 7.53
CA LEU A 653 12.63 16.76 6.24
C LEU A 653 11.10 16.73 6.41
N TYR A 654 10.58 15.90 7.31
CA TYR A 654 9.12 15.76 7.47
C TYR A 654 8.47 17.02 8.00
N ARG A 655 9.09 17.71 8.98
CA ARG A 655 8.60 18.98 9.51
C ARG A 655 8.51 20.05 8.42
N ARG A 656 9.47 20.06 7.50
CA ARG A 656 9.52 21.00 6.38
C ARG A 656 8.38 20.77 5.39
N TYR A 657 8.11 19.51 5.04
CA TYR A 657 7.19 19.20 3.95
C TYR A 657 5.82 18.73 4.42
N LEU A 658 5.70 17.68 5.23
CA LEU A 658 4.41 16.99 5.42
C LEU A 658 3.28 17.87 6.02
N PRO A 659 3.50 18.73 7.03
CA PRO A 659 2.45 19.64 7.50
C PRO A 659 1.88 20.54 6.38
N GLY A 660 2.74 21.03 5.48
CA GLY A 660 2.37 21.93 4.38
C GLY A 660 2.00 21.22 3.07
N ALA A 661 2.51 20.01 2.83
CA ALA A 661 2.37 19.29 1.57
C ALA A 661 0.91 18.90 1.28
N TYR A 662 0.12 18.63 2.33
CA TYR A 662 -1.33 18.41 2.23
C TYR A 662 -2.17 19.69 2.37
N THR A 663 -1.54 20.86 2.20
CA THR A 663 -2.21 22.18 2.24
C THR A 663 -2.38 22.77 0.84
N VAL A 664 -1.79 22.15 -0.18
CA VAL A 664 -1.76 22.68 -1.55
C VAL A 664 -2.63 21.85 -2.49
N ARG A 665 -3.95 22.03 -2.41
CA ARG A 665 -4.86 22.14 -3.56
C ARG A 665 -5.98 23.08 -3.11
N GLY A 666 -5.95 24.29 -3.66
CA GLY A 666 -6.89 25.35 -3.33
C GLY A 666 -8.34 24.94 -3.56
N GLN A 667 -9.19 25.61 -2.77
CA GLN A 667 -10.64 25.70 -2.88
C GLN A 667 -11.15 25.92 -4.30
#